data_AF-A0AA35XF92-F1
#
_entry.id   AF-A0AA35XF92-F1
#
_cell.length_a   1.000
_cell.length_b   1.000
_cell.length_c   1.000
_cell.angle_alpha   90.00
_cell.angle_beta   90.00
_cell.angle_gamma   90.00
#
_symmetry.space_group_name_H-M   'P 1'
#
loop_
_entity.id
_entity.type
_entity.pdbx_description
1 polymer ?
#
loop_
_entity_poly.entity_id
_entity_poly.type
_entity_poly.pdbx_seq_one_letter_code
_entity_poly.pdbx_strand_id
1 'polypeptide(L)'
;MDAPQEGQTGEEFSHENKYLVTFPYPYMNGRLHLGHTFTISKLQFAVGYERLKGKRCLFPFGFHCTGMPIKACADKLKNELEQFGFPPVFPGDVEEREEEEESPDPADPTKRAKKTKSKVAAKTGNMTYQWDIMRSLGINDHDIRKFTDPQHWLEYFPPLAKEDLKSLGVRVDWRRSFITTDANPYYDSFVRWQFTKLKERKKIKFGKRHTIFSPLEGQPSMDHDRATGEGVGPQEYTLIKMKVVEPLPKSLSSLAGHLVFLVAATLRPETMYGQTNCWLHPDINYIAFPVKTGEVFISTTRAALNMAYQDFTSEYGKTQVLLHLKGEELMGVALKAPLTSYDVIYTLPMLTIKEDKGTGVVTSVPSDAPDDYAALRDVQKKKALRDKFGITNEMVLPYKPVPIIDIPGIGNLSAVTACDQFKVSSQNDKSQLEKAKEMTYLKGFYEGVLLVGPHSGKKVQEAKKLIQGDMVASGEAVLYQEPERSVTTRSGDQCVVALTNQWYLDYGEPGWKETVRNVLKGVRTYAEEVNNNFLTTLDWLHEHACSRVFGLGTLIPWDPKFMIESLSDSTIYMSYYTVAYLLQGGVVNGSTPGPLGNTSRADDSGHTKCGDTHQPCLVLLDCGIATSLTHFDLLQMRALFTAIVKGDLIIMLM
;
A
#
# COMPACT_ATOMS: atom_id res chain seq x y z
N MET A 1 -10.45 -19.26 32.10
CA MET A 1 -11.01 -18.32 33.07
C MET A 1 -12.37 -17.93 32.55
N ASP A 2 -13.44 -18.39 33.21
CA ASP A 2 -14.78 -17.84 33.00
C ASP A 2 -15.02 -16.74 34.05
N ALA A 3 -15.96 -15.83 33.81
CA ALA A 3 -16.33 -14.83 34.82
C ALA A 3 -16.69 -15.54 36.14
N PRO A 4 -16.35 -14.97 37.31
CA PRO A 4 -16.80 -15.54 38.58
C PRO A 4 -18.32 -15.71 38.54
N GLN A 5 -18.81 -16.85 38.99
CA GLN A 5 -20.25 -17.03 39.16
C GLN A 5 -20.75 -16.17 40.32
N GLU A 6 -22.02 -15.82 40.28
CA GLU A 6 -22.67 -15.09 41.36
C GLU A 6 -22.46 -15.80 42.71
N GLY A 7 -21.97 -15.05 43.71
CA GLY A 7 -21.61 -15.58 45.02
C GLY A 7 -20.15 -16.04 45.17
N GLN A 8 -19.37 -16.12 44.09
CA GLN A 8 -17.92 -16.36 44.17
C GLN A 8 -17.20 -15.09 44.63
N THR A 9 -16.76 -15.09 45.88
CA THR A 9 -16.02 -13.99 46.52
C THR A 9 -14.68 -14.52 47.04
N GLY A 10 -13.62 -13.71 46.96
CA GLY A 10 -12.27 -14.09 47.38
C GLY A 10 -11.17 -13.36 46.61
N GLU A 11 -9.96 -13.28 47.18
CA GLU A 11 -8.81 -12.62 46.52
C GLU A 11 -8.52 -13.21 45.13
N GLU A 12 -8.71 -14.52 44.95
CA GLU A 12 -8.52 -15.21 43.66
C GLU A 12 -9.45 -14.69 42.55
N PHE A 13 -10.59 -14.09 42.90
CA PHE A 13 -11.53 -13.50 41.95
C PHE A 13 -11.32 -11.98 41.76
N SER A 14 -10.32 -11.39 42.41
CA SER A 14 -9.89 -10.00 42.21
C SER A 14 -9.40 -9.74 40.78
N HIS A 15 -9.62 -8.52 40.29
CA HIS A 15 -9.11 -8.07 39.00
C HIS A 15 -7.58 -8.07 38.91
N GLU A 16 -6.86 -7.96 40.02
CA GLU A 16 -5.40 -7.98 40.05
C GLU A 16 -4.84 -9.39 39.75
N ASN A 17 -5.64 -10.42 39.98
CA ASN A 17 -5.28 -11.82 39.80
C ASN A 17 -5.63 -12.37 38.41
N LYS A 18 -6.12 -11.53 37.48
CA LYS A 18 -6.36 -11.91 36.10
C LYS A 18 -5.12 -11.70 35.22
N TYR A 19 -4.89 -12.61 34.28
CA TYR A 19 -3.84 -12.48 33.28
C TYR A 19 -4.38 -12.90 31.91
N LEU A 20 -4.69 -11.92 31.06
CA LEU A 20 -5.13 -12.14 29.69
C LEU A 20 -3.95 -11.88 28.75
N VAL A 21 -3.67 -12.86 27.89
CA VAL A 21 -2.73 -12.70 26.78
C VAL A 21 -3.44 -12.98 25.46
N THR A 22 -3.03 -12.30 24.41
CA THR A 22 -3.59 -12.49 23.06
C THR A 22 -2.46 -12.61 22.05
N PHE A 23 -2.59 -13.57 21.15
CA PHE A 23 -1.79 -13.67 19.94
C PHE A 23 -2.58 -13.01 18.80
N PRO A 24 -1.96 -12.14 17.98
CA PRO A 24 -2.56 -11.71 16.72
C PRO A 24 -2.96 -12.92 15.89
N TYR A 25 -4.26 -13.18 15.80
CA TYR A 25 -4.81 -14.35 15.13
C TYR A 25 -4.25 -14.46 13.70
N PRO A 26 -3.68 -15.62 13.31
CA PRO A 26 -2.94 -15.74 12.05
C PRO A 26 -3.86 -15.93 10.85
N TYR A 27 -3.40 -15.54 9.66
CA TYR A 27 -4.12 -15.80 8.40
C TYR A 27 -4.23 -17.28 8.08
N MET A 28 -5.41 -17.71 7.62
CA MET A 28 -5.77 -19.10 7.33
C MET A 28 -5.61 -19.48 5.85
N ASN A 29 -4.60 -18.93 5.17
CA ASN A 29 -4.25 -19.26 3.80
C ASN A 29 -3.20 -20.39 3.69
N GLY A 30 -3.00 -21.16 4.77
CA GLY A 30 -2.03 -22.24 4.85
C GLY A 30 -1.83 -22.75 6.29
N ARG A 31 -0.90 -23.68 6.47
CA ARG A 31 -0.49 -24.16 7.81
C ARG A 31 0.39 -23.15 8.54
N LEU A 32 0.37 -23.19 9.88
CA LEU A 32 1.21 -22.35 10.71
C LEU A 32 2.68 -22.79 10.63
N HIS A 33 3.56 -21.88 10.17
CA HIS A 33 5.01 -22.11 10.17
C HIS A 33 5.71 -21.77 11.49
N LEU A 34 6.99 -22.13 11.61
CA LEU A 34 7.81 -21.96 12.82
C LEU A 34 7.93 -20.51 13.32
N GLY A 35 7.87 -19.51 12.44
CA GLY A 35 7.78 -18.11 12.86
C GLY A 35 6.56 -17.80 13.74
N HIS A 36 5.41 -18.43 13.49
CA HIS A 36 4.23 -18.28 14.34
C HIS A 36 4.45 -18.93 15.69
N THR A 37 5.02 -20.15 15.71
CA THR A 37 5.27 -20.87 16.96
C THR A 37 6.28 -20.15 17.85
N PHE A 38 7.30 -19.51 17.26
CA PHE A 38 8.22 -18.64 17.99
C PHE A 38 7.49 -17.50 18.73
N THR A 39 6.57 -16.81 18.06
CA THR A 39 5.81 -15.72 18.70
C THR A 39 4.80 -16.24 19.73
N ILE A 40 4.09 -17.32 19.42
CA ILE A 40 3.15 -17.99 20.34
C ILE A 40 3.87 -18.47 21.61
N SER A 41 5.12 -18.96 21.48
CA SER A 41 5.90 -19.47 22.62
C SER A 41 6.03 -18.45 23.74
N LYS A 42 6.15 -17.15 23.42
CA LYS A 42 6.27 -16.08 24.40
C LYS A 42 5.06 -16.02 25.33
N LEU A 43 3.86 -16.11 24.74
CA LEU A 43 2.59 -16.09 25.47
C LEU A 43 2.36 -17.39 26.23
N GLN A 44 2.68 -18.52 25.61
CA GLN A 44 2.59 -19.85 26.21
C GLN A 44 3.46 -19.97 27.48
N PHE A 45 4.68 -19.43 27.45
CA PHE A 45 5.56 -19.39 28.62
C PHE A 45 5.06 -18.42 29.69
N ALA A 46 4.62 -17.22 29.29
CA ALA A 46 4.06 -16.24 30.21
C ALA A 46 2.84 -16.78 30.97
N VAL A 47 1.91 -17.43 30.27
CA VAL A 47 0.72 -18.06 30.89
C VAL A 47 1.10 -19.22 31.80
N GLY A 48 2.08 -20.03 31.41
CA GLY A 48 2.58 -21.11 32.26
C GLY A 48 3.15 -20.57 33.58
N TYR A 49 3.98 -19.53 33.49
CA TYR A 49 4.63 -18.89 34.63
C TYR A 49 3.62 -18.16 35.54
N GLU A 50 2.76 -17.30 34.98
CA GLU A 50 1.81 -16.53 35.79
C GLU A 50 0.75 -17.42 36.45
N ARG A 51 0.41 -18.57 35.84
CA ARG A 51 -0.42 -19.59 36.49
C ARG A 51 0.27 -20.22 37.71
N LEU A 52 1.58 -20.47 37.67
CA LEU A 52 2.33 -20.94 38.84
C LEU A 52 2.37 -19.89 39.96
N LYS A 53 2.29 -18.61 39.62
CA LYS A 53 2.17 -17.50 40.58
C LYS A 53 0.75 -17.31 41.14
N GLY A 54 -0.18 -18.23 40.83
CA GLY A 54 -1.55 -18.17 41.31
C GLY A 54 -2.48 -17.28 40.49
N LYS A 55 -2.01 -16.66 39.39
CA LYS A 55 -2.90 -15.87 38.53
C LYS A 55 -3.84 -16.77 37.73
N ARG A 56 -5.08 -16.32 37.63
CA ARG A 56 -6.07 -16.86 36.71
C ARG A 56 -5.66 -16.40 35.31
N CYS A 57 -5.28 -17.33 34.45
CA CYS A 57 -4.83 -17.01 33.09
C CYS A 57 -5.93 -17.29 32.06
N LEU A 58 -6.01 -16.42 31.04
CA LEU A 58 -6.80 -16.63 29.84
C LEU A 58 -5.90 -16.45 28.62
N PHE A 59 -5.78 -17.50 27.82
CA PHE A 59 -5.17 -17.45 26.50
C PHE A 59 -6.19 -17.98 25.49
N PRO A 60 -6.91 -17.10 24.78
CA PRO A 60 -7.79 -17.49 23.69
C PRO A 60 -7.03 -17.46 22.35
N PHE A 61 -7.60 -18.08 21.32
CA PHE A 61 -6.98 -18.12 19.99
C PHE A 61 -8.06 -18.09 18.89
N GLY A 62 -7.88 -17.25 17.88
CA GLY A 62 -8.79 -17.08 16.74
C GLY A 62 -8.08 -17.36 15.42
N PHE A 63 -8.82 -17.33 14.32
CA PHE A 63 -8.32 -17.69 12.99
C PHE A 63 -8.73 -16.65 11.95
N HIS A 64 -7.75 -15.97 11.33
CA HIS A 64 -8.01 -14.80 10.48
C HIS A 64 -8.33 -15.28 9.07
N CYS A 65 -9.59 -15.12 8.68
CA CYS A 65 -10.07 -15.48 7.34
C CYS A 65 -10.48 -14.24 6.53
N THR A 66 -10.68 -13.09 7.17
CA THR A 66 -10.86 -11.80 6.52
C THR A 66 -9.62 -11.47 5.70
N GLY A 67 -9.80 -11.02 4.47
CA GLY A 67 -8.72 -10.55 3.61
C GLY A 67 -8.85 -11.05 2.18
N MET A 68 -7.84 -10.74 1.38
CA MET A 68 -7.72 -11.18 -0.01
C MET A 68 -6.88 -12.45 -0.21
N PRO A 69 -5.87 -12.80 0.64
CA PRO A 69 -4.98 -13.94 0.35
C PRO A 69 -5.71 -15.23 -0.02
N ILE A 70 -6.74 -15.60 0.74
CA ILE A 70 -7.50 -16.83 0.54
C ILE A 70 -8.21 -16.80 -0.82
N LYS A 71 -8.97 -15.74 -1.09
CA LYS A 71 -9.70 -15.57 -2.36
C LYS A 71 -8.76 -15.52 -3.55
N ALA A 72 -7.65 -14.79 -3.45
CA ALA A 72 -6.66 -14.67 -4.50
C ALA A 72 -5.93 -15.99 -4.79
N CYS A 73 -5.66 -16.83 -3.78
CA CYS A 73 -5.12 -18.18 -3.97
C CYS A 73 -6.17 -19.11 -4.61
N ALA A 74 -7.43 -19.05 -4.18
CA ALA A 74 -8.51 -19.84 -4.74
C ALA A 74 -8.74 -19.53 -6.23
N ASP A 75 -8.79 -18.24 -6.59
CA ASP A 75 -8.97 -17.80 -7.97
C ASP A 75 -7.74 -18.12 -8.84
N LYS A 76 -6.51 -17.99 -8.30
CA LYS A 76 -5.29 -18.42 -9.00
C LYS A 76 -5.34 -19.92 -9.33
N LEU A 77 -5.70 -20.75 -8.34
CA LEU A 77 -5.85 -22.20 -8.54
C LEU A 77 -6.93 -22.53 -9.56
N LYS A 78 -8.06 -21.80 -9.52
CA LYS A 78 -9.15 -21.96 -10.50
C LYS A 78 -8.66 -21.66 -11.91
N ASN A 79 -7.95 -20.56 -12.11
CA ASN A 79 -7.40 -20.18 -13.40
C ASN A 79 -6.37 -21.21 -13.91
N GLU A 80 -5.50 -21.72 -13.04
CA GLU A 80 -4.55 -22.79 -13.40
C GLU A 80 -5.26 -24.06 -13.88
N LEU A 81 -6.33 -24.48 -13.20
CA LEU A 81 -7.11 -25.65 -13.62
C LEU A 81 -7.89 -25.43 -14.92
N GLU A 82 -8.40 -24.23 -15.14
CA GLU A 82 -9.08 -23.86 -16.39
C GLU A 82 -8.11 -23.80 -17.58
N GLN A 83 -6.87 -23.34 -17.37
CA GLN A 83 -5.86 -23.19 -18.42
C GLN A 83 -5.10 -24.49 -18.72
N PHE A 84 -4.76 -25.27 -17.69
CA PHE A 84 -3.82 -26.39 -17.81
C PHE A 84 -4.47 -27.77 -17.58
N GLY A 85 -5.76 -27.82 -17.22
CA GLY A 85 -6.50 -29.06 -17.00
C GLY A 85 -6.41 -29.61 -15.58
N PHE A 86 -6.83 -30.86 -15.39
CA PHE A 86 -6.85 -31.56 -14.10
C PHE A 86 -6.40 -33.03 -14.25
N PRO A 87 -5.28 -33.45 -13.64
CA PRO A 87 -4.26 -32.59 -13.02
C PRO A 87 -3.65 -31.62 -14.06
N PRO A 88 -3.24 -30.41 -13.66
CA PRO A 88 -2.68 -29.43 -14.59
C PRO A 88 -1.34 -29.90 -15.15
N VAL A 89 -1.07 -29.55 -16.41
CA VAL A 89 0.22 -29.76 -17.09
C VAL A 89 0.79 -28.40 -17.47
N PHE A 90 1.89 -27.98 -16.83
CA PHE A 90 2.41 -26.63 -16.99
C PHE A 90 3.47 -26.51 -18.13
N PRO A 91 3.61 -25.33 -18.76
CA PRO A 91 4.71 -25.06 -19.69
C PRO A 91 6.05 -25.13 -18.96
N GLY A 92 6.89 -26.11 -19.34
CA GLY A 92 8.14 -26.47 -18.64
C GLY A 92 8.18 -27.94 -18.21
N ASP A 93 7.04 -28.51 -17.79
CA ASP A 93 6.91 -29.95 -17.48
C ASP A 93 7.10 -30.84 -18.73
N VAL A 94 6.96 -30.23 -19.91
CA VAL A 94 7.15 -30.88 -21.22
C VAL A 94 8.62 -30.84 -21.66
N GLU A 95 9.37 -29.81 -21.28
CA GLU A 95 10.80 -29.67 -21.62
C GLU A 95 11.67 -30.53 -20.67
N GLU A 96 11.35 -30.61 -19.38
CA GLU A 96 12.10 -31.45 -18.42
C GLU A 96 12.02 -32.96 -18.74
N ARG A 97 10.96 -33.43 -19.42
CA ARG A 97 10.87 -34.84 -19.85
C ARG A 97 11.79 -35.21 -21.01
N GLU A 98 12.29 -34.24 -21.77
CA GLU A 98 13.25 -34.48 -22.85
C GLU A 98 14.71 -34.33 -22.38
N GLU A 99 14.96 -33.62 -21.27
CA GLU A 99 16.31 -33.38 -20.75
C GLU A 99 16.79 -34.40 -19.69
N GLU A 100 15.93 -35.30 -19.19
CA GLU A 100 16.31 -36.31 -18.17
C GLU A 100 17.25 -37.45 -18.66
N GLU A 101 17.68 -37.46 -19.94
CA GLU A 101 18.64 -38.46 -20.46
C GLU A 101 20.12 -38.03 -20.51
N GLU A 102 20.51 -36.82 -20.11
CA GLU A 102 21.95 -36.46 -20.06
C GLU A 102 22.45 -36.04 -18.66
N SER A 103 23.40 -36.82 -18.16
CA SER A 103 24.08 -36.62 -16.87
C SER A 103 24.87 -35.30 -16.79
N PRO A 104 24.89 -34.58 -15.65
CA PRO A 104 25.66 -33.34 -15.53
C PRO A 104 27.10 -33.57 -15.04
N ASP A 105 28.05 -32.94 -15.75
CA ASP A 105 29.45 -32.70 -15.34
C ASP A 105 29.52 -31.39 -14.50
N PRO A 106 30.39 -31.27 -13.47
CA PRO A 106 30.32 -30.16 -12.52
C PRO A 106 31.39 -29.08 -12.76
N ALA A 107 31.00 -27.81 -12.98
CA ALA A 107 31.65 -26.60 -12.43
C ALA A 107 31.13 -25.26 -13.02
N ASP A 108 30.75 -24.30 -12.17
CA ASP A 108 31.24 -22.90 -12.17
C ASP A 108 30.69 -22.12 -10.94
N PRO A 109 31.52 -21.62 -10.00
CA PRO A 109 31.07 -20.91 -8.80
C PRO A 109 30.73 -19.41 -8.98
N THR A 110 30.78 -18.82 -10.19
CA THR A 110 30.78 -17.35 -10.34
C THR A 110 29.42 -16.68 -10.62
N LYS A 111 28.30 -17.41 -10.70
CA LYS A 111 26.96 -16.81 -10.89
C LYS A 111 26.17 -16.65 -9.59
N ARG A 112 26.58 -15.73 -8.70
CA ARG A 112 25.73 -15.24 -7.60
C ARG A 112 25.51 -13.73 -7.69
N ALA A 113 24.60 -13.33 -8.58
CA ALA A 113 24.01 -11.99 -8.56
C ALA A 113 22.78 -12.00 -7.62
N LYS A 114 22.84 -11.17 -6.57
CA LYS A 114 21.77 -10.96 -5.58
C LYS A 114 20.49 -10.42 -6.23
N LYS A 115 19.51 -11.29 -6.46
CA LYS A 115 18.09 -10.90 -6.53
C LYS A 115 17.55 -10.84 -5.10
N THR A 116 17.17 -9.65 -4.63
CA THR A 116 16.42 -9.48 -3.38
C THR A 116 15.05 -10.13 -3.57
N LYS A 117 14.90 -11.36 -3.08
CA LYS A 117 13.67 -12.15 -3.18
C LYS A 117 12.56 -11.54 -2.31
N SER A 118 11.34 -11.49 -2.82
CA SER A 118 10.15 -11.16 -2.02
C SER A 118 9.97 -12.20 -0.90
N LYS A 119 9.30 -11.81 0.20
CA LYS A 119 9.05 -12.68 1.36
C LYS A 119 8.26 -13.95 1.02
N VAL A 120 7.56 -13.98 -0.12
CA VAL A 120 6.83 -15.17 -0.63
C VAL A 120 7.79 -16.18 -1.28
N ALA A 121 8.76 -15.72 -2.09
CA ALA A 121 9.71 -16.60 -2.77
C ALA A 121 10.69 -17.32 -1.82
N ALA A 122 10.82 -16.85 -0.58
CA ALA A 122 11.58 -17.54 0.46
C ALA A 122 10.82 -18.73 1.08
N LYS A 123 9.49 -18.81 0.90
CA LYS A 123 8.63 -19.82 1.53
C LYS A 123 8.23 -20.97 0.60
N THR A 124 8.32 -20.81 -0.73
CA THR A 124 7.79 -21.78 -1.71
C THR A 124 8.83 -22.53 -2.54
N GLY A 125 10.13 -22.42 -2.24
CA GLY A 125 11.19 -23.22 -2.89
C GLY A 125 11.03 -23.42 -4.39
N ASN A 126 11.34 -22.43 -5.24
CA ASN A 126 11.21 -22.51 -6.71
C ASN A 126 9.81 -22.86 -7.30
N MET A 127 8.78 -23.14 -6.49
CA MET A 127 7.44 -23.47 -7.00
C MET A 127 6.69 -22.22 -7.44
N THR A 128 6.26 -22.19 -8.70
CA THR A 128 5.64 -21.02 -9.37
C THR A 128 4.11 -21.07 -9.33
N TYR A 129 3.52 -22.26 -9.42
CA TYR A 129 2.08 -22.49 -9.51
C TYR A 129 1.44 -22.78 -8.15
N GLN A 130 0.19 -22.34 -7.98
CA GLN A 130 -0.59 -22.57 -6.77
C GLN A 130 -0.89 -24.06 -6.57
N TRP A 131 -1.19 -24.79 -7.65
CA TRP A 131 -1.39 -26.24 -7.60
C TRP A 131 -0.23 -26.98 -6.94
N ASP A 132 1.00 -26.71 -7.37
CA ASP A 132 2.17 -27.39 -6.83
C ASP A 132 2.38 -27.07 -5.35
N ILE A 133 2.15 -25.81 -4.95
CA ILE A 133 2.20 -25.39 -3.55
C ILE A 133 1.19 -26.19 -2.72
N MET A 134 -0.04 -26.35 -3.21
CA MET A 134 -1.07 -27.14 -2.51
C MET A 134 -0.68 -28.62 -2.40
N ARG A 135 -0.08 -29.19 -3.45
CA ARG A 135 0.45 -30.56 -3.46
C ARG A 135 1.60 -30.73 -2.47
N SER A 136 2.47 -29.73 -2.32
CA SER A 136 3.59 -29.73 -1.37
C SER A 136 3.13 -29.80 0.10
N LEU A 137 1.89 -29.39 0.37
CA LEU A 137 1.25 -29.51 1.69
C LEU A 137 0.72 -30.93 1.97
N GLY A 138 0.92 -31.88 1.05
CA GLY A 138 0.44 -33.26 1.15
C GLY A 138 -1.06 -33.41 0.85
N ILE A 139 -1.69 -32.43 0.20
CA ILE A 139 -3.09 -32.48 -0.21
C ILE A 139 -3.17 -33.30 -1.50
N ASN A 140 -4.06 -34.29 -1.55
CA ASN A 140 -4.25 -35.09 -2.77
C ASN A 140 -4.90 -34.27 -3.89
N ASP A 141 -4.62 -34.62 -5.14
CA ASP A 141 -5.05 -33.88 -6.32
C ASP A 141 -6.58 -33.64 -6.35
N HIS A 142 -7.38 -34.63 -5.97
CA HIS A 142 -8.84 -34.50 -5.95
C HIS A 142 -9.35 -33.48 -4.93
N ASP A 143 -8.70 -33.40 -3.76
CA ASP A 143 -9.05 -32.43 -2.73
C ASP A 143 -8.51 -31.04 -3.07
N ILE A 144 -7.36 -30.91 -3.76
CA ILE A 144 -6.84 -29.60 -4.21
C ILE A 144 -7.90 -28.85 -5.03
N ARG A 145 -8.64 -29.54 -5.90
CA ARG A 145 -9.70 -28.91 -6.73
C ARG A 145 -10.76 -28.17 -5.90
N LYS A 146 -11.07 -28.64 -4.68
CA LYS A 146 -12.07 -27.99 -3.81
C LYS A 146 -11.62 -26.61 -3.34
N PHE A 147 -10.32 -26.34 -3.31
CA PHE A 147 -9.75 -25.04 -2.93
C PHE A 147 -9.92 -23.95 -4.01
N THR A 148 -10.54 -24.27 -5.15
CA THR A 148 -11.06 -23.23 -6.07
C THR A 148 -12.22 -22.45 -5.45
N ASP A 149 -12.92 -23.03 -4.47
CA ASP A 149 -13.87 -22.32 -3.61
C ASP A 149 -13.13 -21.76 -2.38
N PRO A 150 -13.09 -20.43 -2.18
CA PRO A 150 -12.49 -19.83 -1.00
C PRO A 150 -13.12 -20.30 0.33
N GLN A 151 -14.40 -20.71 0.35
CA GLN A 151 -15.04 -21.20 1.58
C GLN A 151 -14.43 -22.52 2.07
N HIS A 152 -13.94 -23.36 1.17
CA HIS A 152 -13.30 -24.61 1.55
C HIS A 152 -12.03 -24.38 2.39
N TRP A 153 -11.33 -23.26 2.19
CA TRP A 153 -10.15 -22.89 2.98
C TRP A 153 -10.50 -22.64 4.46
N LEU A 154 -11.67 -22.04 4.71
CA LEU A 154 -12.21 -21.73 6.04
C LEU A 154 -12.61 -23.00 6.79
N GLU A 155 -12.93 -24.07 6.06
CA GLU A 155 -13.26 -25.38 6.62
C GLU A 155 -12.01 -26.23 6.84
N TYR A 156 -10.98 -26.07 5.99
CA TYR A 156 -9.81 -26.94 5.99
C TYR A 156 -8.71 -26.48 6.95
N PHE A 157 -8.25 -25.22 6.85
CA PHE A 157 -7.07 -24.77 7.60
C PHE A 157 -7.31 -24.47 9.09
N PRO A 158 -8.42 -23.83 9.52
CA PRO A 158 -8.63 -23.56 10.94
C PRO A 158 -8.66 -24.81 11.84
N PRO A 159 -9.31 -25.92 11.46
CA PRO A 159 -9.24 -27.16 12.24
C PRO A 159 -7.83 -27.74 12.34
N LEU A 160 -7.05 -27.72 11.24
CA LEU A 160 -5.66 -28.18 11.23
C LEU A 160 -4.77 -27.31 12.11
N ALA A 161 -4.90 -25.98 12.03
CA ALA A 161 -4.16 -25.06 12.89
C ALA A 161 -4.47 -25.31 14.38
N LYS A 162 -5.74 -25.57 14.71
CA LYS A 162 -6.16 -25.95 16.07
C LYS A 162 -5.52 -27.27 16.51
N GLU A 163 -5.49 -28.28 15.66
CA GLU A 163 -4.86 -29.57 15.93
C GLU A 163 -3.35 -29.44 16.16
N ASP A 164 -2.65 -28.73 15.25
CA ASP A 164 -1.21 -28.47 15.33
C ASP A 164 -0.84 -27.71 16.61
N LEU A 165 -1.66 -26.75 17.04
CA LEU A 165 -1.43 -26.02 18.29
C LEU A 165 -1.74 -26.87 19.53
N LYS A 166 -2.77 -27.73 19.47
CA LYS A 166 -3.05 -28.70 20.54
C LYS A 166 -1.91 -29.70 20.71
N SER A 167 -1.33 -30.19 19.61
CA SER A 167 -0.18 -31.11 19.67
C SER A 167 1.06 -30.43 20.23
N LEU A 168 1.25 -29.13 19.98
CA LEU A 168 2.26 -28.30 20.64
C LEU A 168 2.01 -28.11 22.15
N GLY A 169 0.78 -28.36 22.64
CA GLY A 169 0.43 -28.25 24.06
C GLY A 169 0.16 -26.81 24.52
N VAL A 170 -0.32 -25.94 23.64
CA VAL A 170 -0.65 -24.56 24.03
C VAL A 170 -1.81 -24.51 25.04
N ARG A 171 -1.72 -23.61 26.02
CA ARG A 171 -2.69 -23.48 27.13
C ARG A 171 -3.92 -22.65 26.73
N VAL A 172 -4.54 -23.00 25.60
CA VAL A 172 -5.63 -22.23 24.99
C VAL A 172 -7.01 -22.70 25.44
N ASP A 173 -7.92 -21.75 25.72
CA ASP A 173 -9.35 -22.03 25.88
C ASP A 173 -10.05 -22.08 24.51
N TRP A 174 -10.12 -23.28 23.94
CA TRP A 174 -10.64 -23.50 22.59
C TRP A 174 -12.13 -23.18 22.42
N ARG A 175 -12.91 -23.07 23.51
CA ARG A 175 -14.33 -22.66 23.44
C ARG A 175 -14.49 -21.23 22.91
N ARG A 176 -13.42 -20.43 22.97
CA ARG A 176 -13.38 -19.02 22.54
C ARG A 176 -12.81 -18.83 21.14
N SER A 177 -12.63 -19.92 20.37
CA SER A 177 -12.05 -19.85 19.03
C SER A 177 -13.12 -19.56 17.98
N PHE A 178 -12.76 -18.76 16.98
CA PHE A 178 -13.66 -18.32 15.91
C PHE A 178 -12.91 -18.00 14.61
N ILE A 179 -13.63 -17.97 13.47
CA ILE A 179 -13.19 -17.35 12.21
C ILE A 179 -13.82 -15.97 12.04
N THR A 180 -13.27 -15.15 11.13
CA THR A 180 -13.54 -13.69 11.11
C THR A 180 -14.34 -13.15 9.93
N THR A 181 -14.74 -13.98 8.97
CA THR A 181 -15.57 -13.52 7.84
C THR A 181 -17.06 -13.53 8.21
N ASP A 182 -17.89 -13.08 7.28
CA ASP A 182 -19.34 -13.25 7.31
C ASP A 182 -19.82 -14.71 7.43
N ALA A 183 -18.94 -15.69 7.15
CA ALA A 183 -19.18 -17.10 7.45
C ALA A 183 -19.34 -17.39 8.96
N ASN A 184 -18.87 -16.51 9.84
CA ASN A 184 -19.21 -16.52 11.26
C ASN A 184 -20.17 -15.37 11.59
N PRO A 185 -21.47 -15.65 11.76
CA PRO A 185 -22.47 -14.60 11.89
C PRO A 185 -22.37 -13.82 13.22
N TYR A 186 -21.81 -14.41 14.28
CA TYR A 186 -21.60 -13.70 15.54
C TYR A 186 -20.45 -12.70 15.46
N TYR A 187 -19.34 -13.09 14.81
CA TYR A 187 -18.21 -12.20 14.59
C TYR A 187 -18.55 -11.10 13.58
N ASP A 188 -19.28 -11.44 12.51
CA ASP A 188 -19.80 -10.47 11.56
C ASP A 188 -20.65 -9.40 12.26
N SER A 189 -21.58 -9.81 13.13
CA SER A 189 -22.38 -8.90 13.95
C SER A 189 -21.52 -8.00 14.85
N PHE A 190 -20.47 -8.55 15.46
CA PHE A 190 -19.53 -7.79 16.28
C PHE A 190 -18.78 -6.71 15.46
N VAL A 191 -18.28 -7.06 14.27
CA VAL A 191 -17.57 -6.12 13.39
C VAL A 191 -18.53 -5.04 12.86
N ARG A 192 -19.76 -5.41 12.48
CA ARG A 192 -20.79 -4.44 12.07
C ARG A 192 -21.10 -3.43 13.17
N TRP A 193 -21.19 -3.89 14.42
CA TRP A 193 -21.37 -3.01 15.58
C TRP A 193 -20.19 -2.04 15.73
N GLN A 194 -18.96 -2.55 15.69
CA GLN A 194 -17.76 -1.73 15.80
C GLN A 194 -17.77 -0.62 14.75
N PHE A 195 -18.01 -0.96 13.48
CA PHE A 195 -17.99 -0.01 12.38
C PHE A 195 -19.12 1.00 12.48
N THR A 196 -20.30 0.57 12.92
CA THR A 196 -21.42 1.48 13.20
C THR A 196 -21.04 2.50 14.27
N LYS A 197 -20.40 2.08 15.36
CA LYS A 197 -19.91 2.98 16.42
C LYS A 197 -18.82 3.93 15.93
N LEU A 198 -17.89 3.45 15.10
CA LEU A 198 -16.86 4.31 14.50
C LEU A 198 -17.49 5.38 13.58
N LYS A 199 -18.51 5.02 12.80
CA LYS A 199 -19.25 5.95 11.95
C LYS A 199 -20.05 6.97 12.76
N GLU A 200 -20.80 6.54 13.77
CA GLU A 200 -21.56 7.42 14.69
C GLU A 200 -20.65 8.48 15.33
N ARG A 201 -19.39 8.13 15.59
CA ARG A 201 -18.37 9.02 16.17
C ARG A 201 -17.54 9.77 15.15
N LYS A 202 -17.91 9.73 13.87
CA LYS A 202 -17.23 10.42 12.76
C LYS A 202 -15.75 10.01 12.59
N LYS A 203 -15.38 8.80 13.04
CA LYS A 203 -14.03 8.23 12.87
C LYS A 203 -13.85 7.55 11.51
N ILE A 204 -14.96 7.23 10.85
CA ILE A 204 -14.99 6.78 9.46
C ILE A 204 -15.50 7.92 8.57
N LYS A 205 -14.75 8.19 7.50
CA LYS A 205 -15.08 9.18 6.48
C LYS A 205 -15.11 8.53 5.10
N PHE A 206 -15.74 9.20 4.14
CA PHE A 206 -15.78 8.80 2.74
C PHE A 206 -15.14 9.88 1.88
N GLY A 207 -14.31 9.49 0.93
CA GLY A 207 -13.67 10.45 0.04
C GLY A 207 -12.84 9.76 -1.03
N LYS A 208 -12.36 10.55 -1.97
CA LYS A 208 -11.45 10.05 -2.99
C LYS A 208 -10.03 9.92 -2.44
N ARG A 209 -9.41 8.76 -2.66
CA ARG A 209 -8.04 8.46 -2.23
C ARG A 209 -7.25 7.81 -3.36
N HIS A 210 -5.97 8.14 -3.40
CA HIS A 210 -5.03 7.50 -4.30
C HIS A 210 -4.74 6.08 -3.83
N THR A 211 -4.99 5.11 -4.68
CA THR A 211 -4.67 3.71 -4.44
C THR A 211 -4.08 3.10 -5.69
N ILE A 212 -3.22 2.10 -5.52
CA ILE A 212 -2.86 1.23 -6.63
C ILE A 212 -4.14 0.55 -7.12
N PHE A 213 -4.34 0.54 -8.44
CA PHE A 213 -5.60 0.16 -9.08
C PHE A 213 -5.32 -0.59 -10.37
N SER A 214 -6.13 -1.61 -10.64
CA SER A 214 -6.11 -2.40 -11.87
C SER A 214 -7.17 -1.86 -12.84
N PRO A 215 -6.77 -1.15 -13.92
CA PRO A 215 -7.70 -0.73 -14.97
C PRO A 215 -8.56 -1.87 -15.53
N LEU A 216 -7.97 -3.05 -15.73
CA LEU A 216 -8.63 -4.22 -16.29
C LEU A 216 -9.66 -4.80 -15.33
N GLU A 217 -9.32 -4.91 -14.04
CA GLU A 217 -10.21 -5.49 -13.03
C GLU A 217 -11.22 -4.47 -12.47
N GLY A 218 -10.99 -3.18 -12.71
CA GLY A 218 -11.88 -2.11 -12.25
C GLY A 218 -11.90 -1.94 -10.72
N GLN A 219 -10.83 -2.33 -10.03
CA GLN A 219 -10.73 -2.28 -8.57
C GLN A 219 -9.34 -1.90 -8.06
N PRO A 220 -9.23 -1.39 -6.81
CA PRO A 220 -7.94 -1.25 -6.12
C PRO A 220 -7.17 -2.57 -6.11
N SER A 221 -5.91 -2.55 -6.50
CA SER A 221 -5.02 -3.71 -6.45
C SER A 221 -4.14 -3.65 -5.21
N MET A 222 -4.44 -4.53 -4.26
CA MET A 222 -3.72 -4.62 -3.00
C MET A 222 -2.60 -5.65 -3.12
N ASP A 223 -1.71 -5.73 -2.13
CA ASP A 223 -0.48 -6.55 -2.24
C ASP A 223 -0.74 -7.99 -2.69
N HIS A 224 -1.79 -8.63 -2.17
CA HIS A 224 -2.10 -10.01 -2.51
C HIS A 224 -2.72 -10.21 -3.91
N ASP A 225 -3.15 -9.14 -4.57
CA ASP A 225 -3.67 -9.17 -5.95
C ASP A 225 -2.55 -9.05 -6.99
N ARG A 226 -1.33 -8.74 -6.52
CA ARG A 226 -0.18 -8.43 -7.37
C ARG A 226 0.65 -9.68 -7.68
N ALA A 227 1.10 -9.78 -8.92
CA ALA A 227 2.18 -10.67 -9.33
C ALA A 227 3.56 -10.05 -9.03
N THR A 228 3.67 -8.72 -9.16
CA THR A 228 4.89 -7.95 -8.90
C THR A 228 4.54 -6.65 -8.17
N GLY A 229 5.46 -6.16 -7.32
CA GLY A 229 5.27 -4.90 -6.61
C GLY A 229 4.41 -4.98 -5.34
N GLU A 230 4.46 -6.09 -4.60
CA GLU A 230 3.99 -6.14 -3.21
C GLU A 230 4.68 -5.05 -2.37
N GLY A 231 3.90 -4.31 -1.58
CA GLY A 231 4.36 -3.20 -0.74
C GLY A 231 4.58 -1.88 -1.50
N VAL A 232 4.36 -1.85 -2.82
CA VAL A 232 4.45 -0.61 -3.61
C VAL A 232 3.22 0.26 -3.34
N GLY A 233 3.44 1.53 -2.99
CA GLY A 233 2.38 2.51 -2.81
C GLY A 233 2.33 3.55 -3.93
N PRO A 234 1.32 4.43 -3.90
CA PRO A 234 1.34 5.68 -4.66
C PRO A 234 2.55 6.55 -4.26
N GLN A 235 3.22 7.12 -5.26
CA GLN A 235 4.28 8.11 -5.11
C GLN A 235 3.84 9.42 -5.76
N GLU A 236 3.87 10.51 -4.99
CA GLU A 236 3.54 11.85 -5.47
C GLU A 236 4.69 12.46 -6.27
N TYR A 237 4.36 13.03 -7.43
CA TYR A 237 5.19 13.88 -8.25
C TYR A 237 4.52 15.25 -8.45
N THR A 238 5.34 16.27 -8.62
CA THR A 238 4.90 17.56 -9.16
C THR A 238 5.01 17.49 -10.69
N LEU A 239 3.90 17.71 -11.39
CA LEU A 239 3.83 17.65 -12.84
C LEU A 239 3.92 19.09 -13.40
N ILE A 240 5.10 19.46 -13.90
CA ILE A 240 5.46 20.79 -14.37
C ILE A 240 4.89 21.00 -15.77
N LYS A 241 4.11 22.06 -15.96
CA LYS A 241 3.48 22.39 -17.25
C LYS A 241 4.38 23.32 -18.06
N MET A 242 5.10 22.79 -19.04
CA MET A 242 5.93 23.57 -19.95
C MET A 242 5.15 23.88 -21.23
N LYS A 243 4.76 25.15 -21.40
CA LYS A 243 3.90 25.59 -22.51
C LYS A 243 4.67 25.62 -23.82
N VAL A 244 4.14 25.02 -24.88
CA VAL A 244 4.70 25.16 -26.23
C VAL A 244 4.55 26.60 -26.72
N VAL A 245 5.64 27.17 -27.25
CA VAL A 245 5.66 28.53 -27.78
C VAL A 245 5.11 28.55 -29.21
N GLU A 246 4.29 29.55 -29.51
CA GLU A 246 3.76 29.78 -30.85
C GLU A 246 4.82 30.44 -31.77
N PRO A 247 4.84 30.12 -33.08
CA PRO A 247 3.94 29.22 -33.79
C PRO A 247 4.24 27.73 -33.50
N LEU A 248 3.20 26.91 -33.37
CA LEU A 248 3.36 25.46 -33.19
C LEU A 248 4.25 24.85 -34.31
N PRO A 249 5.16 23.92 -33.96
CA PRO A 249 5.96 23.20 -34.96
C PRO A 249 5.06 22.36 -35.86
N LYS A 250 5.56 21.97 -37.04
CA LYS A 250 4.81 21.17 -38.02
C LYS A 250 4.25 19.88 -37.42
N SER A 251 4.98 19.25 -36.49
CA SER A 251 4.54 18.05 -35.78
C SER A 251 3.33 18.28 -34.88
N LEU A 252 3.05 19.53 -34.47
CA LEU A 252 1.94 19.89 -33.58
C LEU A 252 0.88 20.77 -34.24
N SER A 253 0.95 21.00 -35.56
CA SER A 253 0.07 21.96 -36.25
C SER A 253 -1.43 21.58 -36.17
N SER A 254 -1.75 20.29 -36.01
CA SER A 254 -3.13 19.82 -35.81
C SER A 254 -3.73 20.25 -34.46
N LEU A 255 -2.90 20.69 -33.52
CA LEU A 255 -3.30 21.20 -32.21
C LEU A 255 -3.46 22.73 -32.19
N ALA A 256 -3.41 23.39 -33.35
CA ALA A 256 -3.59 24.83 -33.45
C ALA A 256 -4.90 25.27 -32.79
N GLY A 257 -4.83 26.33 -31.97
CA GLY A 257 -5.96 26.82 -31.18
C GLY A 257 -6.08 26.21 -29.78
N HIS A 258 -5.28 25.18 -29.45
CA HIS A 258 -5.19 24.64 -28.10
C HIS A 258 -3.99 25.19 -27.32
N LEU A 259 -4.11 25.26 -25.99
CA LEU A 259 -2.96 25.46 -25.11
C LEU A 259 -2.24 24.12 -24.90
N VAL A 260 -1.10 23.94 -25.57
CA VAL A 260 -0.33 22.69 -25.55
C VAL A 260 0.79 22.76 -24.50
N PHE A 261 0.88 21.74 -23.65
CA PHE A 261 1.89 21.62 -22.61
C PHE A 261 2.62 20.28 -22.69
N LEU A 262 3.95 20.32 -22.63
CA LEU A 262 4.74 19.16 -22.24
C LEU A 262 4.73 19.09 -20.72
N VAL A 263 4.33 17.94 -20.20
CA VAL A 263 4.15 17.76 -18.76
C VAL A 263 5.23 16.88 -18.17
N ALA A 264 6.11 17.44 -17.35
CA ALA A 264 7.26 16.74 -16.79
C ALA A 264 7.06 16.41 -15.31
N ALA A 265 7.26 15.14 -14.93
CA ALA A 265 7.18 14.72 -13.54
C ALA A 265 8.51 14.97 -12.80
N THR A 266 8.45 15.65 -11.65
CA THR A 266 9.63 15.85 -10.78
C THR A 266 9.31 15.60 -9.30
N LEU A 267 10.31 15.09 -8.57
CA LEU A 267 10.29 14.97 -7.10
C LEU A 267 10.93 16.18 -6.41
N ARG A 268 11.47 17.13 -7.18
CA ARG A 268 12.23 18.29 -6.68
C ARG A 268 11.70 19.60 -7.28
N PRO A 269 10.45 19.99 -7.00
CA PRO A 269 9.87 21.22 -7.54
C PRO A 269 10.67 22.48 -7.17
N GLU A 270 11.41 22.48 -6.05
CA GLU A 270 12.28 23.59 -5.66
C GLU A 270 13.40 23.88 -6.66
N THR A 271 13.73 22.92 -7.52
CA THR A 271 14.82 23.05 -8.49
C THR A 271 14.41 23.74 -9.80
N MET A 272 13.12 24.03 -9.99
CA MET A 272 12.58 24.49 -11.27
C MET A 272 13.08 25.89 -11.70
N TYR A 273 13.65 26.67 -10.78
CA TYR A 273 14.35 27.91 -11.11
C TYR A 273 15.59 27.70 -12.00
N GLY A 274 16.19 26.51 -11.96
CA GLY A 274 17.44 26.21 -12.67
C GLY A 274 17.24 25.48 -14.00
N GLN A 275 16.03 25.50 -14.57
CA GLN A 275 15.76 24.78 -15.81
C GLN A 275 16.50 25.41 -17.00
N THR A 276 17.22 24.59 -17.76
CA THR A 276 17.88 25.02 -19.01
C THR A 276 17.19 24.52 -20.26
N ASN A 277 16.53 23.37 -20.18
CA ASN A 277 15.89 22.68 -21.30
C ASN A 277 14.89 21.63 -20.77
N CYS A 278 14.22 20.95 -21.70
CA CYS A 278 13.37 19.79 -21.44
C CYS A 278 14.00 18.56 -22.10
N TRP A 279 14.02 17.42 -21.42
CA TRP A 279 14.53 16.17 -21.99
C TRP A 279 13.40 15.27 -22.49
N LEU A 280 13.63 14.68 -23.65
CA LEU A 280 12.79 13.65 -24.23
C LEU A 280 13.67 12.53 -24.77
N HIS A 281 13.18 11.29 -24.69
CA HIS A 281 13.79 10.20 -25.44
C HIS A 281 13.31 10.24 -26.89
N PRO A 282 14.19 10.23 -27.89
CA PRO A 282 13.79 10.34 -29.30
C PRO A 282 12.98 9.13 -29.79
N ASP A 283 13.21 7.94 -29.23
CA ASP A 283 12.52 6.71 -29.65
C ASP A 283 11.26 6.35 -28.84
N ILE A 284 10.95 7.09 -27.77
CA ILE A 284 9.71 6.84 -27.00
C ILE A 284 8.51 7.42 -27.77
N ASN A 285 7.37 6.73 -27.67
CA ASN A 285 6.10 7.21 -28.21
C ASN A 285 5.37 8.08 -27.18
N TYR A 286 4.90 9.23 -27.63
CA TYR A 286 4.11 10.18 -26.87
C TYR A 286 2.73 10.35 -27.50
N ILE A 287 1.80 10.86 -26.71
CA ILE A 287 0.46 11.22 -27.17
C ILE A 287 0.12 12.63 -26.70
N ALA A 288 -0.66 13.34 -27.50
CA ALA A 288 -1.35 14.56 -27.10
C ALA A 288 -2.80 14.24 -26.74
N PHE A 289 -3.27 14.67 -25.58
CA PHE A 289 -4.64 14.41 -25.10
C PHE A 289 -5.20 15.62 -24.33
N PRO A 290 -6.52 15.87 -24.39
CA PRO A 290 -7.13 16.98 -23.67
C PRO A 290 -7.36 16.61 -22.20
N VAL A 291 -7.21 17.60 -21.33
CA VAL A 291 -7.57 17.51 -19.91
C VAL A 291 -8.82 18.35 -19.61
N LYS A 292 -9.44 18.16 -18.43
CA LYS A 292 -10.69 18.83 -18.02
C LYS A 292 -10.63 20.36 -18.10
N THR A 293 -9.45 20.96 -17.97
CA THR A 293 -9.24 22.41 -18.07
C THR A 293 -9.33 22.94 -19.51
N GLY A 294 -9.43 22.07 -20.52
CA GLY A 294 -9.39 22.42 -21.94
C GLY A 294 -7.98 22.53 -22.52
N GLU A 295 -6.95 22.37 -21.67
CA GLU A 295 -5.55 22.29 -22.08
C GLU A 295 -5.25 20.93 -22.74
N VAL A 296 -4.19 20.87 -23.55
CA VAL A 296 -3.71 19.64 -24.17
C VAL A 296 -2.35 19.27 -23.57
N PHE A 297 -2.26 18.09 -22.98
CA PHE A 297 -1.02 17.57 -22.40
C PHE A 297 -0.34 16.60 -23.36
N ILE A 298 0.99 16.63 -23.37
CA ILE A 298 1.85 15.68 -24.09
C ILE A 298 2.64 14.85 -23.06
N SER A 299 2.41 13.54 -23.08
CA SER A 299 3.12 12.55 -22.25
C SER A 299 3.13 11.18 -22.92
N THR A 300 3.71 10.16 -22.28
CA THR A 300 3.50 8.76 -22.67
C THR A 300 2.06 8.32 -22.45
N THR A 301 1.63 7.28 -23.18
CA THR A 301 0.29 6.68 -23.03
C THR A 301 0.03 6.17 -21.61
N ARG A 302 1.04 5.56 -20.99
CA ARG A 302 0.98 5.06 -19.61
C ARG A 302 0.66 6.18 -18.62
N ALA A 303 1.37 7.30 -18.72
CA ALA A 303 1.15 8.45 -17.85
C ALA A 303 -0.22 9.09 -18.06
N ALA A 304 -0.68 9.18 -19.32
CA ALA A 304 -2.01 9.69 -19.64
C ALA A 304 -3.12 8.80 -19.06
N LEU A 305 -2.99 7.47 -19.14
CA LEU A 305 -3.93 6.53 -18.53
C LEU A 305 -3.96 6.71 -17.01
N ASN A 306 -2.80 6.81 -16.38
CA ASN A 306 -2.69 7.05 -14.94
C ASN A 306 -3.37 8.37 -14.53
N MET A 307 -3.15 9.45 -15.29
CA MET A 307 -3.84 10.74 -15.12
C MET A 307 -5.37 10.63 -15.31
N ALA A 308 -5.84 9.82 -16.26
CA ALA A 308 -7.27 9.60 -16.49
C ALA A 308 -7.97 8.95 -15.29
N TYR A 309 -7.28 8.06 -14.56
CA TYR A 309 -7.75 7.50 -13.31
C TYR A 309 -7.60 8.46 -12.11
N GLN A 310 -7.00 9.63 -12.29
CA GLN A 310 -6.80 10.67 -11.26
C GLN A 310 -7.63 11.93 -11.50
N ASP A 311 -8.74 11.81 -12.24
CA ASP A 311 -9.65 12.91 -12.56
C ASP A 311 -9.09 14.01 -13.49
N PHE A 312 -8.01 13.76 -14.24
CA PHE A 312 -7.47 14.76 -15.18
C PHE A 312 -8.30 14.88 -16.47
N THR A 313 -8.91 13.78 -16.94
CA THR A 313 -9.63 13.72 -18.22
C THR A 313 -11.14 13.83 -18.02
N SER A 314 -11.88 14.25 -19.05
CA SER A 314 -13.34 14.46 -18.97
C SER A 314 -14.12 13.23 -18.50
N GLU A 315 -13.65 12.03 -18.86
CA GLU A 315 -14.22 10.75 -18.44
C GLU A 315 -13.19 9.92 -17.66
N TYR A 316 -13.58 9.45 -16.47
CA TYR A 316 -12.71 8.71 -15.56
C TYR A 316 -12.16 7.43 -16.22
N GLY A 317 -10.84 7.25 -16.14
CA GLY A 317 -10.14 6.09 -16.70
C GLY A 317 -10.04 6.07 -18.23
N LYS A 318 -10.51 7.11 -18.93
CA LYS A 318 -10.41 7.21 -20.40
C LYS A 318 -9.55 8.38 -20.85
N THR A 319 -8.75 8.12 -21.89
CA THR A 319 -7.92 9.11 -22.57
C THR A 319 -8.38 9.28 -24.02
N GLN A 320 -8.72 10.50 -24.43
CA GLN A 320 -8.96 10.82 -25.84
C GLN A 320 -7.64 11.24 -26.49
N VAL A 321 -7.07 10.39 -27.34
CA VAL A 321 -5.85 10.73 -28.07
C VAL A 321 -6.18 11.64 -29.25
N LEU A 322 -5.57 12.83 -29.29
CA LEU A 322 -5.68 13.77 -30.40
C LEU A 322 -4.57 13.56 -31.43
N LEU A 323 -3.38 13.16 -30.97
CA LEU A 323 -2.21 12.98 -31.81
C LEU A 323 -1.24 11.97 -31.21
N HIS A 324 -0.66 11.12 -32.06
CA HIS A 324 0.47 10.26 -31.72
C HIS A 324 1.76 10.90 -32.25
N LEU A 325 2.82 10.86 -31.45
CA LEU A 325 4.09 11.53 -31.73
C LEU A 325 5.24 10.60 -31.35
N LYS A 326 6.28 10.55 -32.16
CA LYS A 326 7.58 10.01 -31.75
C LYS A 326 8.40 11.13 -31.10
N GLY A 327 9.20 10.81 -30.07
CA GLY A 327 10.00 11.83 -29.37
C GLY A 327 10.93 12.65 -30.27
N GLU A 328 11.44 12.04 -31.35
CA GLU A 328 12.21 12.72 -32.39
C GLU A 328 11.47 13.88 -33.06
N GLU A 329 10.14 13.78 -33.24
CA GLU A 329 9.29 14.83 -33.82
C GLU A 329 9.07 16.02 -32.88
N LEU A 330 9.45 15.85 -31.61
CA LEU A 330 9.37 16.86 -30.56
C LEU A 330 10.73 17.48 -30.27
N MET A 331 11.78 17.25 -31.05
CA MET A 331 13.10 17.85 -30.83
C MET A 331 13.16 19.32 -31.25
N GLY A 332 13.80 20.17 -30.45
CA GLY A 332 13.97 21.59 -30.76
C GLY A 332 12.71 22.44 -30.61
N VAL A 333 11.65 21.92 -29.98
CA VAL A 333 10.42 22.65 -29.69
C VAL A 333 10.69 23.67 -28.59
N ALA A 334 10.33 24.93 -28.85
CA ALA A 334 10.45 26.03 -27.91
C ALA A 334 9.36 25.96 -26.82
N LEU A 335 9.75 26.14 -25.57
CA LEU A 335 8.90 26.03 -24.40
C LEU A 335 9.05 27.25 -23.49
N LYS A 336 7.93 27.68 -22.88
CA LYS A 336 7.93 28.50 -21.66
C LYS A 336 7.78 27.59 -20.46
N ALA A 337 8.81 27.53 -19.62
CA ALA A 337 8.81 26.73 -18.41
C ALA A 337 8.58 27.60 -17.17
N PRO A 338 7.86 27.10 -16.15
CA PRO A 338 7.67 27.82 -14.89
C PRO A 338 9.00 28.12 -14.17
N LEU A 339 9.05 29.24 -13.45
CA LEU A 339 10.12 29.66 -12.52
C LEU A 339 11.53 29.91 -13.09
N THR A 340 11.92 29.32 -14.22
CA THR A 340 13.26 29.52 -14.79
C THR A 340 13.52 30.97 -15.16
N SER A 341 14.80 31.37 -15.09
CA SER A 341 15.26 32.69 -15.54
C SER A 341 15.35 32.81 -17.08
N TYR A 342 15.23 31.71 -17.81
CA TYR A 342 15.26 31.72 -19.27
C TYR A 342 13.85 31.93 -19.84
N ASP A 343 13.68 32.97 -20.66
CA ASP A 343 12.39 33.31 -21.28
C ASP A 343 11.82 32.18 -22.16
N VAL A 344 12.72 31.44 -22.82
CA VAL A 344 12.43 30.28 -23.66
C VAL A 344 13.48 29.22 -23.37
N ILE A 345 13.06 27.96 -23.30
CA ILE A 345 13.93 26.78 -23.30
C ILE A 345 13.51 25.83 -24.42
N TYR A 346 14.28 24.79 -24.69
CA TYR A 346 14.00 23.85 -25.80
C TYR A 346 13.92 22.40 -25.34
N THR A 347 13.21 21.56 -26.11
CA THR A 347 13.28 20.10 -25.99
C THR A 347 14.57 19.57 -26.62
N LEU A 348 15.29 18.72 -25.89
CA LEU A 348 16.57 18.14 -26.29
C LEU A 348 16.57 16.61 -26.06
N PRO A 349 17.43 15.87 -26.80
CA PRO A 349 17.47 14.41 -26.71
C PRO A 349 18.25 13.94 -25.46
N MET A 350 17.65 13.02 -24.72
CA MET A 350 18.31 12.26 -23.65
C MET A 350 18.05 10.76 -23.83
N LEU A 351 19.10 9.97 -23.98
CA LEU A 351 19.02 8.56 -24.40
C LEU A 351 18.83 7.57 -23.24
N THR A 352 18.78 8.08 -22.01
CA THR A 352 18.72 7.27 -20.79
C THR A 352 17.38 7.36 -20.07
N ILE A 353 16.41 8.12 -20.60
CA ILE A 353 15.05 8.20 -20.09
C ILE A 353 14.36 6.84 -20.26
N LYS A 354 13.63 6.43 -19.22
CA LYS A 354 12.81 5.22 -19.24
C LYS A 354 11.34 5.58 -19.42
N GLU A 355 10.63 4.79 -20.23
CA GLU A 355 9.19 4.97 -20.50
C GLU A 355 8.31 4.57 -19.30
N ASP A 356 8.83 3.71 -18.42
CA ASP A 356 8.11 3.12 -17.28
C ASP A 356 8.08 4.02 -16.03
N LYS A 357 8.67 5.21 -16.08
CA LYS A 357 8.75 6.13 -14.94
C LYS A 357 8.37 7.57 -15.30
N GLY A 358 7.45 8.15 -14.55
CA GLY A 358 6.96 9.51 -14.79
C GLY A 358 6.25 9.65 -16.14
N THR A 359 6.37 10.80 -16.78
CA THR A 359 5.61 11.12 -18.00
C THR A 359 6.35 10.82 -19.31
N GLY A 360 7.59 10.33 -19.23
CA GLY A 360 8.53 10.31 -20.35
C GLY A 360 9.13 11.69 -20.69
N VAL A 361 8.63 12.75 -20.07
CA VAL A 361 9.15 14.12 -20.19
C VAL A 361 9.87 14.47 -18.90
N VAL A 362 11.12 14.94 -18.99
CA VAL A 362 11.95 15.23 -17.82
C VAL A 362 12.44 16.68 -17.89
N THR A 363 12.42 17.39 -16.76
CA THR A 363 13.00 18.73 -16.67
C THR A 363 14.52 18.66 -16.58
N SER A 364 15.25 19.64 -17.15
CA SER A 364 16.71 19.68 -17.09
C SER A 364 17.19 20.76 -16.13
N VAL A 365 17.73 20.36 -14.97
CA VAL A 365 18.33 21.26 -13.96
C VAL A 365 19.81 20.91 -13.76
N PRO A 366 20.69 21.28 -14.71
CA PRO A 366 22.09 20.85 -14.74
C PRO A 366 22.98 21.43 -13.63
N SER A 367 22.47 22.34 -12.79
CA SER A 367 23.15 22.81 -11.58
C SER A 367 23.08 21.80 -10.43
N ASP A 368 22.01 21.01 -10.34
CA ASP A 368 21.70 20.17 -9.18
C ASP A 368 21.37 18.70 -9.51
N ALA A 369 21.22 18.36 -10.80
CA ALA A 369 21.05 17.00 -11.30
C ALA A 369 22.26 16.57 -12.18
N PRO A 370 23.07 15.59 -11.73
CA PRO A 370 24.22 15.09 -12.49
C PRO A 370 23.90 14.57 -13.89
N ASP A 371 22.79 13.84 -14.02
CA ASP A 371 22.31 13.30 -15.31
C ASP A 371 22.07 14.43 -16.33
N ASP A 372 21.45 15.53 -15.88
CA ASP A 372 21.13 16.70 -16.71
C ASP A 372 22.39 17.44 -17.16
N TYR A 373 23.34 17.64 -16.23
CA TYR A 373 24.63 18.26 -16.58
C TYR A 373 25.39 17.44 -17.62
N ALA A 374 25.46 16.13 -17.43
CA ALA A 374 26.16 15.23 -18.34
C ALA A 374 25.52 15.22 -19.73
N ALA A 375 24.18 15.14 -19.80
CA ALA A 375 23.43 15.17 -21.05
C ALA A 375 23.54 16.53 -21.77
N LEU A 376 23.41 17.66 -21.05
CA LEU A 376 23.57 18.99 -21.63
C LEU A 376 24.98 19.17 -22.22
N ARG A 377 26.00 18.78 -21.46
CA ARG A 377 27.40 18.84 -21.92
C ARG A 377 27.64 17.94 -23.14
N ASP A 378 27.02 16.77 -23.20
CA ASP A 378 27.08 15.88 -24.36
C ASP A 378 26.50 16.55 -25.61
N VAL A 379 25.31 17.14 -25.52
CA VAL A 379 24.67 17.85 -26.65
C VAL A 379 25.49 19.07 -27.08
N GLN A 380 26.06 19.82 -26.12
CA GLN A 380 26.93 20.97 -26.41
C GLN A 380 28.21 20.56 -27.17
N LYS A 381 28.89 19.50 -26.71
CA LYS A 381 30.18 19.07 -27.28
C LYS A 381 30.03 18.31 -28.60
N LYS A 382 29.02 17.45 -28.71
CA LYS A 382 28.88 16.50 -29.83
C LYS A 382 28.04 17.12 -30.94
N LYS A 383 28.67 17.82 -31.90
CA LYS A 383 27.98 18.39 -33.07
C LYS A 383 27.17 17.32 -33.83
N ALA A 384 27.70 16.10 -33.98
CA ALA A 384 26.99 15.00 -34.64
C ALA A 384 25.66 14.63 -33.95
N LEU A 385 25.56 14.76 -32.62
CA LEU A 385 24.32 14.51 -31.89
C LEU A 385 23.28 15.59 -32.20
N ARG A 386 23.72 16.85 -32.29
CA ARG A 386 22.88 17.98 -32.68
C ARG A 386 22.40 17.87 -34.11
N ASP A 387 23.30 17.59 -35.04
CA ASP A 387 22.99 17.40 -36.47
C ASP A 387 21.98 16.26 -36.66
N LYS A 388 22.13 15.13 -35.94
CA LYS A 388 21.24 13.98 -36.02
C LYS A 388 19.78 14.32 -35.70
N PHE A 389 19.56 15.18 -34.71
CA PHE A 389 18.22 15.51 -34.19
C PHE A 389 17.76 16.93 -34.57
N GLY A 390 18.43 17.58 -35.53
CA GLY A 390 18.06 18.91 -36.01
C GLY A 390 18.17 20.02 -34.96
N ILE A 391 19.00 19.84 -33.93
CA ILE A 391 19.18 20.80 -32.85
C ILE A 391 20.18 21.89 -33.26
N THR A 392 19.77 23.16 -33.22
CA THR A 392 20.64 24.27 -33.60
C THR A 392 21.56 24.72 -32.46
N ASN A 393 22.52 25.59 -32.76
CA ASN A 393 23.46 26.11 -31.75
C ASN A 393 22.74 26.96 -30.69
N GLU A 394 21.75 27.75 -31.11
CA GLU A 394 20.99 28.68 -30.29
C GLU A 394 20.15 27.95 -29.24
N MET A 395 19.75 26.71 -29.52
CA MET A 395 18.96 25.88 -28.62
C MET A 395 19.75 25.30 -27.44
N VAL A 396 21.09 25.36 -27.46
CA VAL A 396 21.92 24.62 -26.48
C VAL A 396 23.12 25.41 -25.96
N LEU A 397 23.86 26.10 -26.83
CA LEU A 397 25.11 26.76 -26.45
C LEU A 397 24.95 27.94 -25.47
N PRO A 398 23.88 28.76 -25.56
CA PRO A 398 23.66 29.85 -24.60
C PRO A 398 23.27 29.39 -23.19
N TYR A 399 22.78 28.16 -23.05
CA TYR A 399 22.24 27.64 -21.80
C TYR A 399 23.35 27.09 -20.92
N LYS A 400 23.49 27.70 -19.73
CA LYS A 400 24.47 27.32 -18.71
C LYS A 400 23.75 26.91 -17.42
N PRO A 401 24.35 26.04 -16.60
CA PRO A 401 23.81 25.75 -15.27
C PRO A 401 23.55 27.02 -14.47
N VAL A 402 22.37 27.11 -13.87
CA VAL A 402 21.92 28.26 -13.08
C VAL A 402 22.06 27.91 -11.59
N PRO A 403 22.83 28.67 -10.80
CA PRO A 403 23.01 28.39 -9.38
C PRO A 403 21.72 28.69 -8.62
N ILE A 404 21.12 27.67 -8.01
CA ILE A 404 19.82 27.79 -7.32
C ILE A 404 19.83 27.27 -5.89
N ILE A 405 20.71 26.32 -5.57
CA ILE A 405 20.86 25.73 -4.24
C ILE A 405 22.34 25.71 -3.90
N ASP A 406 22.72 26.24 -2.74
CA ASP A 406 24.06 26.06 -2.19
C ASP A 406 24.07 24.88 -1.22
N ILE A 407 24.93 23.90 -1.47
CA ILE A 407 25.15 22.77 -0.57
C ILE A 407 26.47 22.99 0.17
N PRO A 408 26.45 23.15 1.51
CA PRO A 408 27.67 23.33 2.30
C PRO A 408 28.75 22.27 2.00
N GLY A 409 29.94 22.74 1.63
CA GLY A 409 31.09 21.89 1.28
C GLY A 409 31.07 21.31 -0.13
N ILE A 410 30.05 21.60 -0.96
CA ILE A 410 30.03 21.28 -2.40
C ILE A 410 29.94 22.58 -3.22
N GLY A 411 29.05 23.50 -2.84
CA GLY A 411 28.82 24.78 -3.50
C GLY A 411 27.48 24.87 -4.22
N ASN A 412 27.32 25.91 -5.06
CA ASN A 412 26.07 26.30 -5.71
C ASN A 412 25.82 25.69 -7.11
N LEU A 413 26.77 24.89 -7.59
CA LEU A 413 26.69 24.08 -8.81
C LEU A 413 27.05 22.64 -8.44
N SER A 414 26.20 22.05 -7.60
CA SER A 414 26.47 20.77 -6.93
C SER A 414 26.66 19.62 -7.92
N ALA A 415 25.83 19.56 -8.96
CA ALA A 415 25.94 18.54 -10.02
C ALA A 415 27.19 18.69 -10.88
N VAL A 416 27.58 19.93 -11.18
CA VAL A 416 28.83 20.22 -11.93
C VAL A 416 30.02 19.72 -11.12
N THR A 417 30.10 20.12 -9.86
CA THR A 417 31.17 19.75 -8.93
C THR A 417 31.27 18.23 -8.76
N ALA A 418 30.13 17.56 -8.55
CA ALA A 418 30.09 16.11 -8.40
C ALA A 418 30.49 15.38 -9.70
N CYS A 419 30.00 15.83 -10.85
CA CYS A 419 30.37 15.26 -12.15
C CYS A 419 31.87 15.40 -12.43
N ASP A 420 32.48 16.55 -12.11
CA ASP A 420 33.91 16.77 -12.27
C ASP A 420 34.73 15.89 -11.30
N GLN A 421 34.29 15.79 -10.03
CA GLN A 421 34.93 14.95 -9.02
C GLN A 421 34.93 13.47 -9.41
N PHE A 422 33.80 12.95 -9.90
CA PHE A 422 33.68 11.56 -10.34
C PHE A 422 34.10 11.33 -11.80
N LYS A 423 34.64 12.35 -12.47
CA LYS A 423 35.14 12.31 -13.85
C LYS A 423 34.10 11.79 -14.84
N VAL A 424 32.83 12.18 -14.67
CA VAL A 424 31.75 11.86 -15.60
C VAL A 424 32.08 12.49 -16.95
N SER A 425 32.09 11.69 -18.02
CA SER A 425 32.47 12.09 -19.37
C SER A 425 31.28 12.09 -20.35
N SER A 426 30.27 11.26 -20.11
CA SER A 426 29.05 11.16 -20.91
C SER A 426 27.83 10.80 -20.06
N GLN A 427 26.63 11.09 -20.57
CA GLN A 427 25.36 10.64 -19.97
C GLN A 427 25.23 9.11 -19.83
N ASN A 428 26.11 8.34 -20.49
CA ASN A 428 26.13 6.89 -20.44
C ASN A 428 26.97 6.32 -19.28
N ASP A 429 27.68 7.17 -18.52
CA ASP A 429 28.56 6.77 -17.42
C ASP A 429 27.77 6.43 -16.14
N LYS A 430 26.91 5.41 -16.24
CA LYS A 430 25.89 5.07 -15.22
C LYS A 430 26.46 4.97 -13.80
N SER A 431 27.59 4.30 -13.63
CA SER A 431 28.19 4.08 -12.30
C SER A 431 28.75 5.36 -11.67
N GLN A 432 29.28 6.27 -12.49
CA GLN A 432 29.81 7.55 -12.02
C GLN A 432 28.67 8.52 -11.72
N LEU A 433 27.62 8.53 -12.56
CA LEU A 433 26.42 9.33 -12.36
C LEU A 433 25.65 8.92 -11.11
N GLU A 434 25.57 7.62 -10.81
CA GLU A 434 24.94 7.13 -9.58
C GLU A 434 25.66 7.65 -8.32
N LYS A 435 26.99 7.59 -8.29
CA LYS A 435 27.81 8.17 -7.21
C LYS A 435 27.65 9.69 -7.10
N ALA A 436 27.64 10.39 -8.24
CA ALA A 436 27.41 11.83 -8.27
C ALA A 436 26.03 12.19 -7.71
N LYS A 437 25.00 11.40 -8.04
CA LYS A 437 23.62 11.60 -7.58
C LYS A 437 23.47 11.33 -6.09
N GLU A 438 24.09 10.27 -5.56
CA GLU A 438 24.11 10.01 -4.12
C GLU A 438 24.73 11.17 -3.34
N MET A 439 25.83 11.74 -3.86
CA MET A 439 26.51 12.88 -3.24
C MET A 439 25.64 14.15 -3.19
N THR A 440 24.93 14.47 -4.28
CA THR A 440 24.19 15.74 -4.37
C THR A 440 22.77 15.66 -3.82
N TYR A 441 22.08 14.52 -3.99
CA TYR A 441 20.63 14.46 -3.76
C TYR A 441 20.25 14.50 -2.28
N LEU A 442 20.74 13.54 -1.47
CA LEU A 442 20.39 13.48 -0.04
C LEU A 442 20.96 14.67 0.73
N LYS A 443 22.22 15.02 0.45
CA LYS A 443 22.86 16.17 1.07
C LYS A 443 22.18 17.48 0.67
N GLY A 444 21.80 17.63 -0.59
CA GLY A 444 21.04 18.80 -1.07
C GLY A 444 19.68 18.93 -0.41
N PHE A 445 19.00 17.82 -0.12
CA PHE A 445 17.72 17.86 0.57
C PHE A 445 17.81 18.35 2.02
N TYR A 446 18.76 17.80 2.81
CA TYR A 446 18.87 18.11 4.24
C TYR A 446 19.70 19.37 4.53
N GLU A 447 20.79 19.58 3.79
CA GLU A 447 21.75 20.65 4.06
C GLU A 447 21.63 21.83 3.10
N GLY A 448 21.08 21.61 1.90
CA GLY A 448 20.98 22.63 0.86
C GLY A 448 20.15 23.84 1.28
N VAL A 449 20.62 25.02 0.86
CA VAL A 449 19.96 26.31 1.09
C VAL A 449 19.56 26.89 -0.26
N LEU A 450 18.29 27.24 -0.42
CA LEU A 450 17.78 27.85 -1.65
C LEU A 450 18.33 29.27 -1.80
N LEU A 451 18.77 29.63 -2.99
CA LEU A 451 19.39 30.94 -3.30
C LEU A 451 18.43 31.91 -3.99
N VAL A 452 17.36 31.41 -4.58
CA VAL A 452 16.51 32.13 -5.53
C VAL A 452 15.03 32.07 -5.15
N GLY A 453 14.25 32.98 -5.73
CA GLY A 453 12.80 33.04 -5.55
C GLY A 453 12.35 33.57 -4.18
N PRO A 454 11.03 33.57 -3.92
CA PRO A 454 10.44 34.13 -2.70
C PRO A 454 10.88 33.41 -1.41
N HIS A 455 11.31 32.16 -1.53
CA HIS A 455 11.73 31.30 -0.41
C HIS A 455 13.25 31.21 -0.25
N SER A 456 14.00 32.14 -0.85
CA SER A 456 15.47 32.22 -0.73
C SER A 456 15.91 32.29 0.74
N GLY A 457 17.03 31.65 1.05
CA GLY A 457 17.59 31.51 2.39
C GLY A 457 17.02 30.35 3.22
N LYS A 458 15.92 29.72 2.80
CA LYS A 458 15.34 28.55 3.48
C LYS A 458 16.09 27.26 3.13
N LYS A 459 16.02 26.28 4.05
CA LYS A 459 16.47 24.92 3.79
C LYS A 459 15.58 24.25 2.74
N VAL A 460 16.19 23.46 1.85
CA VAL A 460 15.48 22.76 0.77
C VAL A 460 14.31 21.90 1.28
N GLN A 461 14.51 21.18 2.40
CA GLN A 461 13.47 20.38 3.04
C GLN A 461 12.17 21.17 3.33
N GLU A 462 12.30 22.43 3.74
CA GLU A 462 11.17 23.32 4.00
C GLU A 462 10.64 23.95 2.70
N ALA A 463 11.54 24.50 1.88
CA ALA A 463 11.19 25.22 0.66
C ALA A 463 10.45 24.35 -0.37
N LYS A 464 10.78 23.05 -0.44
CA LYS A 464 10.18 22.10 -1.39
C LYS A 464 8.65 22.10 -1.37
N LYS A 465 8.04 22.01 -0.19
CA LYS A 465 6.57 21.94 -0.08
C LYS A 465 5.90 23.31 -0.30
N LEU A 466 6.57 24.40 0.08
CA LEU A 466 6.09 25.76 -0.18
C LEU A 466 6.04 26.05 -1.69
N ILE A 467 7.14 25.78 -2.40
CA ILE A 467 7.24 26.01 -3.86
C ILE A 467 6.26 25.10 -4.61
N GLN A 468 6.12 23.82 -4.22
CA GLN A 468 5.09 22.95 -4.79
C GLN A 468 3.69 23.56 -4.65
N GLY A 469 3.36 24.08 -3.47
CA GLY A 469 2.09 24.75 -3.20
C GLY A 469 1.89 25.99 -4.08
N ASP A 470 2.89 26.85 -4.20
CA ASP A 470 2.84 28.08 -5.01
C ASP A 470 2.61 27.76 -6.50
N MET A 471 3.35 26.79 -7.05
CA MET A 471 3.21 26.39 -8.46
C MET A 471 1.85 25.74 -8.77
N VAL A 472 1.30 24.99 -7.81
CA VAL A 472 -0.04 24.41 -7.95
C VAL A 472 -1.11 25.51 -7.88
N ALA A 473 -0.94 26.48 -6.97
CA ALA A 473 -1.87 27.60 -6.83
C ALA A 473 -1.86 28.54 -8.05
N SER A 474 -0.70 28.73 -8.71
CA SER A 474 -0.57 29.53 -9.93
C SER A 474 -1.02 28.80 -11.21
N GLY A 475 -1.31 27.49 -11.13
CA GLY A 475 -1.67 26.66 -12.28
C GLY A 475 -0.49 26.28 -13.19
N GLU A 476 0.75 26.53 -12.74
CA GLU A 476 2.00 26.18 -13.42
C GLU A 476 2.39 24.71 -13.23
N ALA A 477 1.87 24.06 -12.19
CA ALA A 477 2.02 22.63 -11.95
C ALA A 477 0.72 22.01 -11.42
N VAL A 478 0.65 20.69 -11.50
CA VAL A 478 -0.42 19.88 -10.89
C VAL A 478 0.17 18.67 -10.16
N LEU A 479 -0.56 18.12 -9.19
CA LEU A 479 -0.11 16.93 -8.46
C LEU A 479 -0.48 15.68 -9.24
N TYR A 480 0.49 14.77 -9.40
CA TYR A 480 0.34 13.52 -10.12
C TYR A 480 0.87 12.39 -9.25
N GLN A 481 0.17 11.25 -9.23
CA GLN A 481 0.59 10.08 -8.46
C GLN A 481 0.93 8.92 -9.39
N GLU A 482 1.91 8.11 -9.04
CA GLU A 482 2.30 6.94 -9.82
C GLU A 482 2.71 5.80 -8.90
N PRO A 483 2.57 4.52 -9.29
CA PRO A 483 3.19 3.45 -8.53
C PRO A 483 4.70 3.70 -8.41
N GLU A 484 5.25 3.65 -7.19
CA GLU A 484 6.70 3.91 -6.95
C GLU A 484 7.60 3.02 -7.84
N ARG A 485 7.12 1.81 -8.13
CA ARG A 485 7.69 0.84 -9.07
C ARG A 485 6.55 0.20 -9.87
N SER A 486 6.87 -0.42 -11.01
CA SER A 486 5.88 -1.18 -11.78
C SER A 486 5.16 -2.19 -10.89
N VAL A 487 3.83 -2.20 -10.97
CA VAL A 487 2.97 -3.15 -10.30
C VAL A 487 2.16 -3.86 -11.37
N THR A 488 2.21 -5.19 -11.36
CA THR A 488 1.42 -6.02 -12.26
C THR A 488 0.50 -6.90 -11.44
N THR A 489 -0.77 -6.98 -11.78
CA THR A 489 -1.72 -7.91 -11.15
C THR A 489 -1.41 -9.35 -11.54
N ARG A 490 -2.03 -10.31 -10.84
CA ARG A 490 -1.99 -11.73 -11.22
C ARG A 490 -2.72 -12.02 -12.54
N SER A 491 -3.67 -11.17 -12.94
CA SER A 491 -4.32 -11.23 -14.25
C SER A 491 -3.46 -10.68 -15.40
N GLY A 492 -2.26 -10.17 -15.09
CA GLY A 492 -1.31 -9.62 -16.07
C GLY A 492 -1.51 -8.13 -16.38
N ASP A 493 -2.43 -7.46 -15.70
CA ASP A 493 -2.70 -6.03 -15.90
C ASP A 493 -1.63 -5.15 -15.25
N GLN A 494 -1.26 -4.06 -15.91
CA GLN A 494 -0.33 -3.07 -15.35
C GLN A 494 -1.13 -2.06 -14.52
N CYS A 495 -0.88 -2.03 -13.22
CA CYS A 495 -1.61 -1.14 -12.33
C CYS A 495 -1.20 0.33 -12.53
N VAL A 496 -2.17 1.20 -12.25
CA VAL A 496 -2.02 2.65 -12.16
C VAL A 496 -2.25 3.09 -10.71
N VAL A 497 -2.06 4.38 -10.43
CA VAL A 497 -2.67 4.99 -9.23
C VAL A 497 -3.98 5.63 -9.64
N ALA A 498 -5.07 5.17 -9.03
CA ALA A 498 -6.38 5.75 -9.26
C ALA A 498 -6.87 6.53 -8.05
N LEU A 499 -7.59 7.61 -8.31
CA LEU A 499 -8.27 8.43 -7.33
C LEU A 499 -9.70 7.87 -7.12
N THR A 500 -9.80 6.85 -6.28
CA THR A 500 -11.03 6.07 -6.07
C THR A 500 -11.80 6.53 -4.84
N ASN A 501 -13.13 6.47 -4.91
CA ASN A 501 -13.99 6.63 -3.74
C ASN A 501 -13.77 5.47 -2.75
N GLN A 502 -13.45 5.79 -1.50
CA GLN A 502 -13.16 4.80 -0.47
C GLN A 502 -13.63 5.27 0.91
N TRP A 503 -14.06 4.33 1.74
CA TRP A 503 -14.22 4.56 3.17
C TRP A 503 -12.87 4.41 3.87
N TYR A 504 -12.56 5.34 4.77
CA TYR A 504 -11.29 5.36 5.49
C TYR A 504 -11.48 5.75 6.96
N LEU A 505 -10.56 5.27 7.79
CA LEU A 505 -10.41 5.67 9.19
C LEU A 505 -9.54 6.93 9.26
N ASP A 506 -10.03 7.94 9.97
CA ASP A 506 -9.37 9.24 10.08
C ASP A 506 -8.36 9.29 11.24
N TYR A 507 -7.33 8.44 11.22
CA TYR A 507 -6.29 8.47 12.26
C TYR A 507 -5.45 9.75 12.26
N GLY A 508 -5.57 10.58 11.21
CA GLY A 508 -4.99 11.91 11.11
C GLY A 508 -5.57 12.94 12.07
N GLU A 509 -6.77 12.69 12.63
CA GLU A 509 -7.47 13.61 13.51
C GLU A 509 -6.63 13.96 14.76
N PRO A 510 -6.23 15.24 14.97
CA PRO A 510 -5.31 15.61 16.04
C PRO A 510 -5.79 15.22 17.44
N GLY A 511 -7.09 15.39 17.72
CA GLY A 511 -7.69 15.00 19.00
C GLY A 511 -7.63 13.49 19.24
N TRP A 512 -7.82 12.69 18.19
CA TRP A 512 -7.74 11.23 18.30
C TRP A 512 -6.30 10.77 18.51
N LYS A 513 -5.34 11.33 17.76
CA LYS A 513 -3.92 11.06 17.97
C LYS A 513 -3.47 11.36 19.38
N GLU A 514 -3.91 12.49 19.94
CA GLU A 514 -3.55 12.87 21.31
C GLU A 514 -4.15 11.91 22.35
N THR A 515 -5.39 11.45 22.16
CA THR A 515 -5.96 10.38 23.00
C THR A 515 -5.09 9.12 22.96
N VAL A 516 -4.71 8.66 21.77
CA VAL A 516 -3.85 7.46 21.62
C VAL A 516 -2.48 7.67 22.25
N ARG A 517 -1.88 8.87 22.10
CA ARG A 517 -0.61 9.22 22.75
C ARG A 517 -0.70 9.14 24.27
N ASN A 518 -1.83 9.58 24.85
CA ASN A 518 -2.05 9.49 26.28
C ASN A 518 -2.24 8.05 26.76
N VAL A 519 -2.90 7.21 25.99
CA VAL A 519 -3.01 5.77 26.27
C VAL A 519 -1.64 5.10 26.21
N LEU A 520 -0.82 5.42 25.21
CA LEU A 520 0.52 4.85 25.03
C LEU A 520 1.43 5.06 26.24
N LYS A 521 1.27 6.16 27.00
CA LYS A 521 2.01 6.42 28.25
C LYS A 521 1.79 5.33 29.31
N GLY A 522 0.63 4.68 29.30
CA GLY A 522 0.28 3.58 30.21
C GLY A 522 0.63 2.19 29.66
N VAL A 523 1.07 2.09 28.40
CA VAL A 523 1.41 0.81 27.75
C VAL A 523 2.86 0.45 28.05
N ARG A 524 3.09 -0.77 28.53
CA ARG A 524 4.45 -1.31 28.70
C ARG A 524 4.93 -1.95 27.40
N THR A 525 5.90 -1.33 26.73
CA THR A 525 6.46 -1.78 25.44
C THR A 525 7.64 -2.75 25.55
N TYR A 526 8.17 -2.99 26.75
CA TYR A 526 9.29 -3.88 27.07
C TYR A 526 10.65 -3.49 26.46
N ALA A 527 10.71 -2.55 25.51
CA ALA A 527 11.91 -1.91 24.98
C ALA A 527 11.61 -0.46 24.54
N GLU A 528 12.60 0.43 24.65
CA GLU A 528 12.48 1.84 24.26
C GLU A 528 12.32 2.01 22.75
N GLU A 529 13.05 1.23 21.95
CA GLU A 529 12.95 1.22 20.49
C GLU A 529 11.51 0.97 20.02
N VAL A 530 10.80 0.04 20.66
CA VAL A 530 9.39 -0.26 20.35
C VAL A 530 8.48 0.94 20.66
N ASN A 531 8.72 1.63 21.77
CA ASN A 531 7.97 2.85 22.11
C ASN A 531 8.21 3.97 21.09
N ASN A 532 9.47 4.16 20.67
CA ASN A 532 9.82 5.15 19.66
C ASN A 532 9.15 4.83 18.31
N ASN A 533 9.11 3.55 17.91
CA ASN A 533 8.41 3.12 16.71
C ASN A 533 6.89 3.41 16.77
N PHE A 534 6.25 3.23 17.92
CA PHE A 534 4.84 3.63 18.10
C PHE A 534 4.65 5.14 17.95
N LEU A 535 5.52 5.95 18.56
CA LEU A 535 5.44 7.41 18.47
C LEU A 535 5.67 7.90 17.03
N THR A 536 6.70 7.40 16.35
CA THR A 536 6.98 7.72 14.95
C THR A 536 5.81 7.32 14.03
N THR A 537 5.25 6.13 14.23
CA THR A 537 4.08 5.68 13.47
C THR A 537 2.88 6.58 13.74
N LEU A 538 2.59 6.93 15.00
CA LEU A 538 1.47 7.80 15.35
C LEU A 538 1.59 9.19 14.72
N ASP A 539 2.80 9.74 14.64
CA ASP A 539 3.05 11.03 13.99
C ASP A 539 2.85 10.95 12.48
N TRP A 540 3.35 9.89 11.85
CA TRP A 540 3.24 9.65 10.41
C TRP A 540 1.82 9.28 9.94
N LEU A 541 1.06 8.58 10.77
CA LEU A 541 -0.21 7.98 10.37
C LEU A 541 -1.26 9.06 10.10
N HIS A 542 -1.88 9.03 8.93
CA HIS A 542 -3.00 9.93 8.59
C HIS A 542 -4.25 9.10 8.35
N GLU A 543 -4.80 9.13 7.14
CA GLU A 543 -6.00 8.37 6.84
C GLU A 543 -5.66 6.97 6.36
N HIS A 544 -6.37 5.97 6.88
CA HIS A 544 -6.21 4.56 6.52
C HIS A 544 -7.42 4.05 5.77
N ALA A 545 -7.22 3.61 4.53
CA ALA A 545 -8.23 2.98 3.72
C ALA A 545 -8.76 1.69 4.39
N CYS A 546 -10.02 1.71 4.85
CA CYS A 546 -10.60 0.60 5.62
C CYS A 546 -11.61 -0.25 4.82
N SER A 547 -11.80 0.07 3.54
CA SER A 547 -12.79 -0.59 2.66
C SER A 547 -12.21 -1.09 1.35
N ARG A 548 -12.75 -2.20 0.86
CA ARG A 548 -12.41 -2.85 -0.42
C ARG A 548 -13.65 -3.44 -1.09
N VAL A 549 -13.53 -3.85 -2.35
CA VAL A 549 -14.63 -4.46 -3.12
C VAL A 549 -14.42 -5.96 -3.39
N PHE A 550 -13.25 -6.50 -3.01
CA PHE A 550 -12.85 -7.89 -3.29
C PHE A 550 -12.22 -8.58 -2.07
N GLY A 551 -12.39 -9.91 -2.03
CA GLY A 551 -11.92 -10.81 -0.97
C GLY A 551 -13.03 -11.30 -0.04
N LEU A 552 -12.65 -11.81 1.13
CA LEU A 552 -13.57 -12.35 2.17
C LEU A 552 -13.59 -11.46 3.39
N GLY A 553 -14.73 -11.34 4.09
CA GLY A 553 -14.86 -10.48 5.27
C GLY A 553 -16.28 -10.01 5.53
N THR A 554 -16.42 -9.09 6.48
CA THR A 554 -17.69 -8.43 6.79
C THR A 554 -17.97 -7.25 5.87
N LEU A 555 -19.19 -7.16 5.35
CA LEU A 555 -19.65 -6.02 4.55
C LEU A 555 -19.89 -4.78 5.42
N ILE A 556 -19.65 -3.58 4.87
CA ILE A 556 -19.95 -2.33 5.55
C ILE A 556 -21.47 -2.19 5.71
N PRO A 557 -22.00 -2.03 6.94
CA PRO A 557 -23.45 -2.12 7.20
C PRO A 557 -24.31 -1.13 6.41
N TRP A 558 -23.79 0.06 6.14
CA TRP A 558 -24.50 1.14 5.45
C TRP A 558 -24.11 1.31 3.98
N ASP A 559 -23.14 0.52 3.50
CA ASP A 559 -22.71 0.55 2.10
C ASP A 559 -22.18 -0.84 1.70
N PRO A 560 -23.08 -1.82 1.49
CA PRO A 560 -22.70 -3.23 1.28
C PRO A 560 -21.92 -3.50 -0.01
N LYS A 561 -21.71 -2.48 -0.86
CA LYS A 561 -20.78 -2.53 -2.00
C LYS A 561 -19.34 -2.71 -1.53
N PHE A 562 -19.05 -2.27 -0.31
CA PHE A 562 -17.74 -2.35 0.30
C PHE A 562 -17.70 -3.39 1.42
N MET A 563 -16.56 -4.04 1.50
CA MET A 563 -16.16 -4.95 2.56
C MET A 563 -15.08 -4.30 3.42
N ILE A 564 -15.08 -4.64 4.70
CA ILE A 564 -14.05 -4.20 5.64
C ILE A 564 -12.75 -4.97 5.38
N GLU A 565 -11.63 -4.25 5.38
CA GLU A 565 -10.31 -4.87 5.22
C GLU A 565 -9.76 -5.44 6.54
N SER A 566 -8.85 -6.40 6.40
CA SER A 566 -8.36 -7.26 7.48
C SER A 566 -7.62 -6.53 8.60
N LEU A 567 -7.00 -5.38 8.36
CA LEU A 567 -6.34 -4.59 9.41
C LEU A 567 -7.33 -3.69 10.18
N SER A 568 -8.57 -3.57 9.71
CA SER A 568 -9.58 -2.70 10.31
C SER A 568 -10.62 -3.46 11.12
N ASP A 569 -10.97 -4.70 10.75
CA ASP A 569 -11.81 -5.61 11.56
C ASP A 569 -11.03 -6.34 12.67
N SER A 570 -9.70 -6.17 12.71
CA SER A 570 -8.77 -6.87 13.61
C SER A 570 -8.26 -6.02 14.77
N THR A 571 -8.93 -4.92 15.10
CA THR A 571 -8.42 -3.93 16.08
C THR A 571 -8.91 -4.14 17.50
N ILE A 572 -10.14 -4.64 17.70
CA ILE A 572 -10.73 -4.80 19.04
C ILE A 572 -11.30 -6.21 19.30
N TYR A 573 -11.03 -7.18 18.42
CA TYR A 573 -11.51 -8.57 18.52
C TYR A 573 -11.15 -9.27 19.85
N MET A 574 -10.17 -8.74 20.60
CA MET A 574 -9.83 -9.24 21.93
C MET A 574 -11.01 -9.14 22.90
N SER A 575 -11.90 -8.16 22.75
CA SER A 575 -13.15 -8.12 23.53
C SER A 575 -14.11 -9.22 23.11
N TYR A 576 -14.12 -9.63 21.84
CA TYR A 576 -14.96 -10.73 21.39
C TYR A 576 -14.52 -12.08 22.00
N TYR A 577 -13.22 -12.30 22.23
CA TYR A 577 -12.74 -13.49 22.95
C TYR A 577 -13.38 -13.69 24.33
N THR A 578 -13.78 -12.62 25.01
CA THR A 578 -14.32 -12.72 26.37
C THR A 578 -15.73 -13.32 26.36
N VAL A 579 -16.46 -13.20 25.25
CA VAL A 579 -17.87 -13.65 25.12
C VAL A 579 -18.06 -14.80 24.12
N ALA A 580 -17.09 -15.07 23.23
CA ALA A 580 -17.22 -16.08 22.17
C ALA A 580 -17.66 -17.47 22.67
N TYR A 581 -17.20 -17.91 23.85
CA TYR A 581 -17.59 -19.21 24.42
C TYR A 581 -19.08 -19.32 24.77
N LEU A 582 -19.73 -18.19 25.09
CA LEU A 582 -21.16 -18.12 25.39
C LEU A 582 -22.02 -18.04 24.12
N LEU A 583 -21.46 -17.40 23.08
CA LEU A 583 -22.16 -17.14 21.82
C LEU A 583 -22.09 -18.32 20.85
N GLN A 584 -20.91 -18.92 20.67
CA GLN A 584 -20.67 -19.97 19.65
C GLN A 584 -20.07 -21.27 20.21
N GLY A 585 -19.82 -21.37 21.51
CA GLY A 585 -19.51 -22.65 22.19
C GLY A 585 -18.27 -23.40 21.68
N GLY A 586 -17.36 -22.74 20.97
CA GLY A 586 -16.17 -23.37 20.37
C GLY A 586 -16.35 -23.90 18.95
N VAL A 587 -17.55 -23.75 18.36
CA VAL A 587 -17.80 -23.98 16.94
C VAL A 587 -17.23 -22.80 16.17
N VAL A 588 -16.14 -23.02 15.44
CA VAL A 588 -15.27 -21.94 14.94
C VAL A 588 -15.98 -21.03 13.94
N ASN A 589 -16.85 -21.59 13.09
CA ASN A 589 -17.68 -20.82 12.15
C ASN A 589 -19.00 -20.32 12.75
N GLY A 590 -19.27 -20.55 14.04
CA GLY A 590 -20.50 -20.08 14.68
C GLY A 590 -21.78 -20.69 14.10
N SER A 591 -21.71 -21.82 13.38
CA SER A 591 -22.90 -22.47 12.80
C SER A 591 -23.89 -23.00 13.84
N THR A 592 -23.43 -23.22 15.07
CA THR A 592 -24.23 -23.71 16.19
C THR A 592 -24.30 -22.65 17.29
N PRO A 593 -25.49 -22.38 17.86
CA PRO A 593 -25.61 -21.53 19.03
C PRO A 593 -24.80 -22.06 20.22
N GLY A 594 -24.16 -21.16 20.94
CA GLY A 594 -23.48 -21.44 22.20
C GLY A 594 -24.46 -21.60 23.37
N PRO A 595 -23.93 -21.72 24.60
CA PRO A 595 -24.70 -21.94 25.82
C PRO A 595 -25.84 -20.95 26.09
N LEU A 596 -25.77 -19.72 25.54
CA LEU A 596 -26.85 -18.74 25.69
C LEU A 596 -28.05 -18.99 24.77
N GLY A 597 -27.95 -19.89 23.79
CA GLY A 597 -29.06 -20.23 22.88
C GLY A 597 -29.46 -19.12 21.90
N ASN A 598 -28.81 -17.96 21.93
CA ASN A 598 -29.09 -16.85 21.02
C ASN A 598 -28.73 -17.24 19.59
N THR A 599 -29.67 -17.10 18.65
CA THR A 599 -29.39 -17.25 17.22
C THR A 599 -29.02 -15.88 16.63
N SER A 600 -27.91 -15.81 15.92
CA SER A 600 -27.54 -14.63 15.14
C SER A 600 -28.43 -14.54 13.89
N ARG A 601 -29.61 -13.91 13.98
CA ARG A 601 -30.41 -13.55 12.79
C ARG A 601 -30.35 -12.05 12.57
N ALA A 602 -29.68 -11.63 11.48
CA ALA A 602 -29.89 -10.31 10.91
C ALA A 602 -31.26 -10.28 10.22
N ASP A 603 -32.08 -9.25 10.47
CA ASP A 603 -33.22 -8.98 9.60
C ASP A 603 -32.81 -8.09 8.41
N ASP A 604 -33.69 -8.01 7.40
CA ASP A 604 -33.51 -7.25 6.16
C ASP A 604 -33.33 -5.71 6.37
N SER A 605 -33.37 -5.24 7.62
CA SER A 605 -33.15 -3.84 8.02
C SER A 605 -31.79 -3.62 8.71
N GLY A 606 -30.91 -4.63 8.74
CA GLY A 606 -29.61 -4.56 9.38
C GLY A 606 -29.66 -4.60 10.90
N HIS A 607 -30.79 -4.99 11.49
CA HIS A 607 -30.96 -5.13 12.93
C HIS A 607 -30.93 -6.63 13.28
N THR A 608 -30.03 -7.04 14.18
CA THR A 608 -29.94 -8.43 14.64
C THR A 608 -31.02 -8.75 15.67
N LYS A 609 -32.02 -9.57 15.36
CA LYS A 609 -33.08 -9.98 16.32
C LYS A 609 -32.59 -10.99 17.36
N CYS A 610 -33.07 -10.87 18.59
CA CYS A 610 -32.95 -11.87 19.65
C CYS A 610 -34.33 -12.08 20.30
N GLY A 611 -35.01 -13.21 20.03
CA GLY A 611 -36.33 -13.53 20.59
C GLY A 611 -37.48 -12.56 20.23
N ASP A 612 -38.63 -12.69 20.89
CA ASP A 612 -39.88 -11.91 20.68
C ASP A 612 -39.78 -10.41 21.03
N THR A 613 -38.57 -9.89 21.24
CA THR A 613 -38.32 -8.47 21.53
C THR A 613 -37.52 -7.84 20.39
N HIS A 614 -38.00 -6.69 19.89
CA HIS A 614 -37.29 -5.84 18.91
C HIS A 614 -36.04 -5.18 19.54
N GLN A 615 -35.01 -5.96 19.88
CA GLN A 615 -33.73 -5.43 20.36
C GLN A 615 -32.54 -6.10 19.64
N PRO A 616 -31.55 -5.30 19.16
CA PRO A 616 -30.31 -5.79 18.55
C PRO A 616 -29.59 -6.81 19.46
N CYS A 617 -28.99 -7.87 18.91
CA CYS A 617 -28.13 -8.83 19.64
C CYS A 617 -27.05 -8.18 20.52
N LEU A 618 -26.64 -6.95 20.24
CA LEU A 618 -25.68 -6.18 21.05
C LEU A 618 -26.31 -5.12 21.98
N VAL A 619 -27.63 -4.94 21.98
CA VAL A 619 -28.32 -4.29 23.12
C VAL A 619 -28.25 -5.16 24.37
N LEU A 620 -27.87 -6.43 24.27
CA LEU A 620 -27.41 -7.21 25.43
C LEU A 620 -26.07 -6.68 26.01
N LEU A 621 -25.24 -6.00 25.21
CA LEU A 621 -23.98 -5.38 25.67
C LEU A 621 -24.14 -3.92 26.12
N ASP A 622 -25.20 -3.21 25.69
CA ASP A 622 -25.49 -1.83 26.14
C ASP A 622 -26.70 -1.69 27.09
N CYS A 623 -27.67 -2.62 27.13
CA CYS A 623 -28.97 -2.41 27.80
C CYS A 623 -29.75 -3.65 28.32
N GLY A 624 -29.24 -4.89 28.25
CA GLY A 624 -30.14 -6.07 28.30
C GLY A 624 -29.74 -7.30 29.11
N ILE A 625 -28.64 -7.31 29.87
CA ILE A 625 -28.42 -8.35 30.89
C ILE A 625 -28.98 -7.84 32.23
N ALA A 626 -30.29 -7.61 32.29
CA ALA A 626 -30.93 -7.05 33.48
C ALA A 626 -31.89 -8.01 34.20
N THR A 627 -32.16 -9.20 33.63
CA THR A 627 -33.17 -10.12 34.19
C THR A 627 -32.63 -11.49 34.59
N SER A 628 -31.35 -11.80 34.36
CA SER A 628 -30.76 -13.08 34.82
C SER A 628 -29.28 -13.03 35.23
N LEU A 629 -28.61 -11.88 35.23
CA LEU A 629 -27.31 -11.70 35.90
C LEU A 629 -27.39 -10.51 36.84
N THR A 630 -26.86 -10.69 38.05
CA THR A 630 -26.94 -9.68 39.11
C THR A 630 -25.91 -8.57 38.96
N HIS A 631 -26.13 -7.51 39.75
CA HIS A 631 -25.54 -6.18 39.71
C HIS A 631 -24.00 -6.10 39.53
N PHE A 632 -23.25 -7.18 39.80
CA PHE A 632 -21.79 -7.22 39.78
C PHE A 632 -21.21 -7.44 38.36
N ASP A 633 -21.88 -8.22 37.51
CA ASP A 633 -21.44 -8.51 36.12
C ASP A 633 -21.59 -7.28 35.19
N LEU A 634 -22.60 -6.46 35.48
CA LEU A 634 -22.92 -5.23 34.73
C LEU A 634 -21.87 -4.13 34.89
N LEU A 635 -21.20 -4.05 36.04
CA LEU A 635 -20.19 -3.03 36.33
C LEU A 635 -18.85 -3.32 35.62
N GLN A 636 -18.49 -4.60 35.44
CA GLN A 636 -17.24 -5.00 34.80
C GLN A 636 -17.30 -4.89 33.26
N MET A 637 -18.43 -5.26 32.65
CA MET A 637 -18.67 -4.98 31.23
C MET A 637 -18.85 -3.49 30.99
N ARG A 638 -19.60 -2.76 31.85
CA ARG A 638 -19.66 -1.30 31.75
C ARG A 638 -18.29 -0.66 31.85
N ALA A 639 -17.35 -1.06 32.71
CA ALA A 639 -16.05 -0.37 32.77
C ALA A 639 -15.18 -0.59 31.52
N LEU A 640 -15.13 -1.82 30.99
CA LEU A 640 -14.37 -2.16 29.78
C LEU A 640 -15.02 -1.57 28.53
N PHE A 641 -16.35 -1.70 28.41
CA PHE A 641 -17.12 -1.06 27.35
C PHE A 641 -17.13 0.44 27.51
N THR A 642 -17.20 1.04 28.71
CA THR A 642 -17.13 2.49 28.92
C THR A 642 -15.73 3.02 28.59
N ALA A 643 -14.65 2.27 28.76
CA ALA A 643 -13.32 2.67 28.26
C ALA A 643 -13.25 2.62 26.71
N ILE A 644 -13.84 1.59 26.08
CA ILE A 644 -13.97 1.48 24.61
C ILE A 644 -14.99 2.51 24.04
N VAL A 645 -16.03 2.83 24.82
CA VAL A 645 -17.17 3.69 24.48
C VAL A 645 -16.89 5.16 24.85
N LYS A 646 -15.98 5.46 25.78
CA LYS A 646 -15.46 6.82 26.03
C LYS A 646 -14.24 7.17 25.18
N GLY A 647 -13.72 6.23 24.39
CA GLY A 647 -12.66 6.50 23.41
C GLY A 647 -11.24 6.27 23.92
N ASP A 648 -11.05 5.58 25.05
CA ASP A 648 -9.75 5.41 25.71
C ASP A 648 -9.00 4.14 25.28
N LEU A 649 -9.58 3.25 24.47
CA LEU A 649 -8.89 2.03 24.03
C LEU A 649 -9.27 1.62 22.60
N ILE A 650 -8.62 2.25 21.61
CA ILE A 650 -8.35 1.62 20.31
C ILE A 650 -6.83 1.48 20.26
N ILE A 651 -6.32 0.36 20.76
CA ILE A 651 -4.89 0.06 20.67
C ILE A 651 -4.63 -0.41 19.25
N MET A 652 -3.91 0.41 18.48
CA MET A 652 -3.30 -0.01 17.24
C MET A 652 -2.29 -1.12 17.54
N LEU A 653 -2.55 -2.32 17.05
CA LEU A 653 -1.52 -3.32 16.80
C LEU A 653 -1.44 -3.47 15.27
N MET A 654 -0.67 -2.59 14.63
CA MET A 654 -0.14 -2.83 13.29
C MET A 654 1.22 -3.50 13.39
#